data_AF-A0A7M7NG10-F1
#
_entry.id   AF-A0A7M7NG10-F1
#
_cell.length_a   1.000
_cell.length_b   1.000
_cell.length_c   1.000
_cell.angle_alpha   90.00
_cell.angle_beta   90.00
_cell.angle_gamma   90.00
#
_symmetry.space_group_name_H-M   'P 1'
#
loop_
_entity.id
_entity.type
_entity.pdbx_description
1 polymer ?
#
loop_
_entity_poly.entity_id
_entity_poly.type
_entity_poly.pdbx_seq_one_letter_code
_entity_poly.pdbx_strand_id
1 'polypeptide(L)'
;MRTMGAKKAAETASRRFLKERIFLTRRTLGSAKTEYETLKAEVISNLVPQHSDEILKVNEDIYRDVFMKCKTRQQTKFDKLTQPKSSSTVPSLANEEKWVINLSSRTISSSEEEILKKGLGFAVSPRRIPATEIIAKVETAVKYLDAESADATRRDVDNILQKARPPKADDSITILPADKGRATIILDTTIYHEKLTDLLESGPYRVLKKDPTDRLARKLTNTLLNLKKDNVMDEPTYRRLKPTQKQPPRIYGLPKIHKPTVPLRPIVSCIGSFAYNLSKYLAEILSPLTGLTEYTIPNSSGFAEFIAEQTIGTQERMVSFDVVSLFTNVPIEGACNATLQRLQSDSNLSTRTALSPEQLTQLLEFVLRSTYFLYKGSYYEQTEGAAMGSPVSAVVANLYMESFEEDALDTCPLSCIPRVWKRYVDDTFIIVPISETDKLLKHMNSLEPTIQFTSEIECEGKIAFLDTLVHRHDNHRLSTSVYRKPTHTDQYIDSHHPISVKRGLVKCLFDRASRIVTSPQQPCKERTRVRSALSLNGYPRRFIHNTKNRSSEPRDQKVYKTFTVLPYIDGVSQQLKRRLESHGIRTVFRSDTTLRQQLTRPKDPIPPHRRDGIVYNIPCKGCDRSYIGETARPIKERITEHKRDVRLRRTDNSAVAEHAWDNQHQPDWDGVQCLSQERHWYTRRVKEAINIRLNPNNFNRDNGIDIPEFWMRTIYAAMTLAVLPANTGRFHSADGLIQRPVDWLSTVCVGQ
;
A
#
# COMPACT_ATOMS: atom_id res chain seq x y z
N MET A 1 16.22 36.24 -14.21
CA MET A 1 17.69 36.30 -14.04
C MET A 1 18.31 35.23 -13.12
N ARG A 2 17.70 34.77 -12.01
CA ARG A 2 18.34 33.86 -11.02
C ARG A 2 18.87 32.50 -11.53
N THR A 3 18.61 32.10 -12.77
CA THR A 3 18.99 30.79 -13.33
C THR A 3 20.42 30.70 -13.89
N MET A 4 20.98 31.80 -14.43
CA MET A 4 22.32 31.73 -15.07
C MET A 4 23.46 31.45 -14.07
N GLY A 5 23.40 32.02 -12.87
CA GLY A 5 24.40 31.78 -11.82
C GLY A 5 24.48 30.31 -11.42
N ALA A 6 23.34 29.66 -11.21
CA ALA A 6 23.27 28.23 -10.90
C ALA A 6 23.81 27.35 -12.04
N LYS A 7 23.49 27.68 -13.31
CA LYS A 7 24.01 26.95 -14.48
C LYS A 7 25.54 27.09 -14.60
N LYS A 8 26.07 28.32 -14.47
CA LYS A 8 27.52 28.61 -14.52
C LYS A 8 28.28 27.95 -13.36
N ALA A 9 27.67 27.88 -12.16
CA ALA A 9 28.21 27.15 -11.02
C ALA A 9 28.23 25.63 -11.27
N ALA A 10 27.17 25.05 -11.82
CA ALA A 10 27.10 23.62 -12.18
C ALA A 10 28.12 23.24 -13.26
N GLU A 11 28.29 24.07 -14.30
CA GLU A 11 29.33 23.90 -15.32
C GLU A 11 30.74 23.99 -14.72
N THR A 12 30.98 24.93 -13.80
CA THR A 12 32.28 25.09 -13.11
C THR A 12 32.58 23.89 -12.21
N ALA A 13 31.59 23.40 -11.46
CA ALA A 13 31.71 22.19 -10.64
C ALA A 13 31.97 20.95 -11.51
N SER A 14 31.22 20.78 -12.62
CA SER A 14 31.41 19.69 -13.58
C SER A 14 32.83 19.70 -14.19
N ARG A 15 33.33 20.87 -14.59
CA ARG A 15 34.71 21.04 -15.07
C ARG A 15 35.75 20.72 -13.99
N ARG A 16 35.52 21.07 -12.72
CA ARG A 16 36.39 20.70 -11.59
C ARG A 16 36.39 19.17 -11.36
N PHE A 17 35.22 18.53 -11.27
CA PHE A 17 35.12 17.07 -11.14
C PHE A 17 35.75 16.32 -12.31
N LEU A 18 35.64 16.84 -13.54
CA LEU A 18 36.29 16.25 -14.70
C LEU A 18 37.82 16.36 -14.62
N LYS A 19 38.37 17.54 -14.25
CA LYS A 19 39.81 17.73 -14.01
C LYS A 19 40.33 16.79 -12.92
N GLU A 20 39.63 16.71 -11.79
CA GLU A 20 39.99 15.84 -10.67
C GLU A 20 39.99 14.36 -11.09
N ARG A 21 38.96 13.92 -11.83
CA ARG A 21 38.89 12.54 -12.32
C ARG A 21 39.97 12.22 -13.36
N ILE A 22 40.37 13.18 -14.18
CA ILE A 22 41.53 13.04 -15.09
C ILE A 22 42.83 12.93 -14.27
N PHE A 23 43.02 13.76 -13.24
CA PHE A 23 44.19 13.72 -12.36
C PHE A 23 44.31 12.36 -11.63
N LEU A 24 43.23 11.91 -10.97
CA LEU A 24 43.18 10.60 -10.32
C LEU A 24 43.44 9.46 -11.31
N THR A 25 42.86 9.51 -12.51
CA THR A 25 43.08 8.50 -13.55
C THR A 25 44.54 8.48 -14.02
N ARG A 26 45.19 9.64 -14.16
CA ARG A 26 46.63 9.74 -14.48
C ARG A 26 47.51 9.20 -13.35
N ARG A 27 47.14 9.46 -12.08
CA ARG A 27 47.85 8.91 -10.91
C ARG A 27 47.76 7.39 -10.87
N THR A 28 46.56 6.81 -11.03
CA THR A 28 46.38 5.35 -11.10
C THR A 28 47.12 4.73 -12.28
N LEU A 29 47.12 5.38 -13.46
CA LEU A 29 47.89 4.93 -14.62
C LEU A 29 49.41 4.95 -14.35
N GLY A 30 49.90 5.96 -13.62
CA GLY A 30 51.29 6.02 -13.17
C GLY A 30 51.65 4.86 -12.25
N SER A 31 50.88 4.65 -11.18
CA SER A 31 51.09 3.54 -10.24
C SER A 31 51.04 2.17 -10.93
N ALA A 32 50.03 1.92 -11.76
CA ALA A 32 49.89 0.67 -12.51
C ALA A 32 51.00 0.47 -13.55
N LYS A 33 51.58 1.55 -14.10
CA LYS A 33 52.78 1.44 -14.93
C LYS A 33 53.99 1.04 -14.09
N THR A 34 54.24 1.68 -12.94
CA THR A 34 55.35 1.31 -12.06
C THR A 34 55.25 -0.15 -11.64
N GLU A 35 54.07 -0.59 -11.19
CA GLU A 35 53.75 -1.97 -10.83
C GLU A 35 54.01 -2.95 -11.98
N TYR A 36 53.62 -2.60 -13.21
CA TYR A 36 53.92 -3.40 -14.41
C TYR A 36 55.43 -3.50 -14.70
N GLU A 37 56.20 -2.41 -14.65
CA GLU A 37 57.64 -2.45 -14.94
C GLU A 37 58.40 -3.23 -13.84
N THR A 38 57.95 -3.14 -12.57
CA THR A 38 58.49 -3.96 -11.47
C THR A 38 58.21 -5.46 -11.69
N LEU A 39 56.96 -5.84 -11.97
CA LEU A 39 56.60 -7.23 -12.27
C LEU A 39 57.31 -7.75 -13.54
N LYS A 40 57.51 -6.90 -14.55
CA LYS A 40 58.27 -7.24 -15.75
C LYS A 40 59.73 -7.52 -15.43
N ALA A 41 60.38 -6.70 -14.60
CA ALA A 41 61.76 -6.94 -14.16
C ALA A 41 61.89 -8.23 -13.31
N GLU A 42 60.95 -8.46 -12.39
CA GLU A 42 60.89 -9.66 -11.56
C GLU A 42 60.72 -10.93 -12.41
N VAL A 43 59.79 -10.93 -13.36
CA VAL A 43 59.59 -12.06 -14.30
C VAL A 43 60.83 -12.30 -15.16
N ILE A 44 61.49 -11.25 -15.67
CA ILE A 44 62.74 -11.38 -16.44
C ILE A 44 63.86 -11.99 -15.58
N SER A 45 64.00 -11.58 -14.32
CA SER A 45 65.04 -12.11 -13.41
C SER A 45 64.87 -13.59 -13.03
N ASN A 46 63.67 -14.15 -13.21
CA ASN A 46 63.33 -15.53 -12.86
C ASN A 46 63.21 -16.47 -14.08
N LEU A 47 63.57 -16.01 -15.28
CA LEU A 47 63.47 -16.78 -16.53
C LEU A 47 64.83 -17.08 -17.16
N VAL A 48 64.92 -18.24 -17.82
CA VAL A 48 66.08 -18.61 -18.64
C VAL A 48 66.12 -17.70 -19.89
N PRO A 49 67.27 -17.09 -20.25
CA PRO A 49 67.35 -16.09 -21.34
C PRO A 49 66.89 -16.55 -22.73
N GLN A 50 66.72 -17.85 -22.97
CA GLN A 50 66.22 -18.39 -24.24
C GLN A 50 64.69 -18.36 -24.37
N HIS A 51 63.95 -18.07 -23.30
CA HIS A 51 62.48 -18.05 -23.29
C HIS A 51 61.85 -16.72 -22.83
N SER A 52 62.65 -15.75 -22.36
CA SER A 52 62.18 -14.42 -21.95
C SER A 52 61.43 -13.71 -23.07
N ASP A 53 61.98 -13.73 -24.27
CA ASP A 53 61.57 -12.85 -25.37
C ASP A 53 60.26 -13.32 -26.01
N GLU A 54 60.04 -14.64 -26.08
CA GLU A 54 58.77 -15.22 -26.52
C GLU A 54 57.64 -14.90 -25.54
N ILE A 55 57.89 -15.06 -24.23
CA ILE A 55 56.92 -14.76 -23.17
C ILE A 55 56.57 -13.27 -23.17
N LEU A 56 57.56 -12.38 -23.27
CA LEU A 56 57.33 -10.93 -23.36
C LEU A 56 56.51 -10.54 -24.59
N LYS A 57 56.81 -11.13 -25.76
CA LYS A 57 56.10 -10.88 -27.02
C LYS A 57 54.63 -11.30 -26.94
N VAL A 58 54.35 -12.50 -26.43
CA VAL A 58 52.97 -12.98 -26.21
C VAL A 58 52.21 -12.05 -25.26
N ASN A 59 52.87 -11.58 -24.19
CA ASN A 59 52.25 -10.68 -23.21
C ASN A 59 51.96 -9.29 -23.80
N GLU A 60 52.83 -8.77 -24.68
CA GLU A 60 52.58 -7.53 -25.43
C GLU A 60 51.41 -7.66 -26.42
N ASP A 61 51.28 -8.78 -27.13
CA ASP A 61 50.16 -8.99 -28.06
C ASP A 61 48.82 -9.15 -27.32
N ILE A 62 48.79 -9.85 -26.17
CA ILE A 62 47.62 -9.92 -25.29
C ILE A 62 47.25 -8.52 -24.77
N TYR A 63 48.23 -7.74 -24.29
CA TYR A 63 48.02 -6.35 -23.86
C TYR A 63 47.42 -5.50 -24.98
N ARG A 64 47.96 -5.63 -26.21
CA ARG A 64 47.55 -4.85 -27.39
C ARG A 64 46.10 -5.15 -27.80
N ASP A 65 45.69 -6.41 -27.79
CA ASP A 65 44.30 -6.81 -28.06
C ASP A 65 43.32 -6.35 -26.96
N VAL A 66 43.66 -6.56 -25.68
CA VAL A 66 42.83 -6.10 -24.54
C VAL A 66 42.69 -4.57 -24.54
N PHE A 67 43.76 -3.84 -24.85
CA PHE A 67 43.76 -2.39 -25.01
C PHE A 67 42.83 -1.96 -26.15
N MET A 68 42.94 -2.58 -27.34
CA MET A 68 42.10 -2.25 -28.50
C MET A 68 40.62 -2.57 -28.25
N LYS A 69 40.29 -3.73 -27.66
CA LYS A 69 38.93 -4.08 -27.22
C LYS A 69 38.36 -3.06 -26.23
N CYS A 70 39.18 -2.56 -25.29
CA CYS A 70 38.78 -1.51 -24.36
C CYS A 70 38.60 -0.14 -25.04
N LYS A 71 39.50 0.24 -25.95
CA LYS A 71 39.48 1.49 -26.70
C LYS A 71 38.21 1.60 -27.55
N THR A 72 37.93 0.61 -28.40
CA THR A 72 36.73 0.55 -29.24
C THR A 72 35.45 0.63 -28.40
N ARG A 73 35.38 -0.10 -27.27
CA ARG A 73 34.24 -0.07 -26.34
C ARG A 73 33.98 1.33 -25.77
N GLN A 74 35.02 2.13 -25.49
CA GLN A 74 34.86 3.51 -25.00
C GLN A 74 34.52 4.48 -26.13
N GLN A 75 35.08 4.31 -27.34
CA GLN A 75 34.70 5.11 -28.52
C GLN A 75 33.20 4.93 -28.83
N THR A 76 32.73 3.70 -29.02
CA THR A 76 31.31 3.39 -29.25
C THR A 76 30.38 3.89 -28.12
N LYS A 77 30.91 4.10 -26.90
CA LYS A 77 30.16 4.70 -25.78
C LYS A 77 30.15 6.23 -25.85
N PHE A 78 31.26 6.86 -26.25
CA PHE A 78 31.36 8.29 -26.50
C PHE A 78 30.44 8.71 -27.65
N ASP A 79 30.47 8.00 -28.78
CA ASP A 79 29.65 8.28 -29.96
C ASP A 79 28.14 8.22 -29.63
N LYS A 80 27.74 7.26 -28.79
CA LYS A 80 26.36 7.13 -28.28
C LYS A 80 25.96 8.18 -27.23
N LEU A 81 26.89 9.02 -26.78
CA LEU A 81 26.65 10.14 -25.88
C LEU A 81 26.76 11.50 -26.59
N THR A 82 27.48 11.58 -27.71
CA THR A 82 27.59 12.79 -28.56
C THR A 82 26.53 12.84 -29.66
N GLN A 83 25.99 11.70 -30.11
CA GLN A 83 24.83 11.68 -31.01
C GLN A 83 23.65 12.45 -30.40
N PRO A 84 23.06 13.43 -31.11
CA PRO A 84 21.85 14.09 -30.65
C PRO A 84 20.72 13.07 -30.55
N LYS A 85 19.98 13.08 -29.43
CA LYS A 85 18.78 12.25 -29.30
C LYS A 85 17.76 12.68 -30.33
N SER A 86 17.56 11.88 -31.38
CA SER A 86 16.39 12.03 -32.24
C SER A 86 15.14 11.86 -31.39
N SER A 87 14.30 12.90 -31.37
CA SER A 87 12.95 12.82 -30.83
C SER A 87 12.15 11.87 -31.72
N SER A 88 12.15 10.58 -31.36
CA SER A 88 11.28 9.60 -31.98
C SER A 88 9.85 9.89 -31.53
N THR A 89 9.18 10.77 -32.28
CA THR A 89 7.78 11.15 -32.10
C THR A 89 6.88 9.96 -32.46
N VAL A 90 6.87 8.96 -31.59
CA VAL A 90 5.88 7.88 -31.62
C VAL A 90 4.52 8.55 -31.45
N PRO A 91 3.55 8.36 -32.36
CA PRO A 91 2.22 8.96 -32.25
C PRO A 91 1.61 8.63 -30.88
N SER A 92 1.16 9.66 -30.15
CA SER A 92 0.70 9.45 -28.78
C SER A 92 -0.62 8.68 -28.74
N LEU A 93 -0.56 7.47 -28.19
CA LEU A 93 -1.72 6.62 -27.88
C LEU A 93 -2.25 6.80 -26.45
N ALA A 94 -1.65 7.70 -25.68
CA ALA A 94 -2.04 8.02 -24.31
C ALA A 94 -2.23 9.54 -24.19
N ASN A 95 -3.46 9.98 -23.96
CA ASN A 95 -3.71 11.39 -23.69
C ASN A 95 -3.37 11.70 -22.22
N GLU A 96 -2.27 12.42 -22.00
CA GLU A 96 -1.77 12.85 -20.69
C GLU A 96 -2.73 13.80 -19.95
N GLU A 97 -3.63 14.49 -20.67
CA GLU A 97 -4.70 15.31 -20.09
C GLU A 97 -5.63 14.48 -19.18
N LYS A 98 -5.77 13.17 -19.45
CA LYS A 98 -6.59 12.26 -18.64
C LYS A 98 -5.94 11.90 -17.29
N TRP A 99 -4.68 12.25 -17.04
CA TRP A 99 -3.96 11.83 -15.84
C TRP A 99 -4.25 12.70 -14.61
N VAL A 100 -4.59 13.98 -14.82
CA VAL A 100 -4.93 14.95 -13.78
C VAL A 100 -6.19 15.70 -14.20
N ILE A 101 -7.27 15.53 -13.44
CA ILE A 101 -8.55 16.18 -13.72
C ILE A 101 -8.80 17.22 -12.63
N ASN A 102 -8.66 18.50 -13.00
CA ASN A 102 -9.03 19.61 -12.12
C ASN A 102 -10.54 19.87 -12.23
N LEU A 103 -11.25 19.74 -11.12
CA LEU A 103 -12.66 20.09 -10.95
C LEU A 103 -12.82 21.14 -9.84
N SER A 104 -11.75 21.86 -9.52
CA SER A 104 -11.73 22.96 -8.54
C SER A 104 -11.61 24.32 -9.22
N SER A 105 -12.09 25.35 -8.55
CA SER A 105 -11.96 26.77 -8.93
C SER A 105 -10.50 27.26 -8.93
N ARG A 106 -9.58 26.55 -8.24
CA ARG A 106 -8.15 26.88 -8.21
C ARG A 106 -7.44 26.51 -9.51
N THR A 107 -6.74 27.48 -10.09
CA THR A 107 -5.72 27.24 -11.12
C THR A 107 -4.52 26.52 -10.51
N ILE A 108 -4.15 25.37 -11.07
CA ILE A 108 -2.96 24.59 -10.68
C ILE A 108 -1.75 25.11 -11.46
N SER A 109 -0.59 25.26 -10.82
CA SER A 109 0.65 25.61 -11.53
C SER A 109 1.24 24.41 -12.28
N SER A 110 1.97 24.65 -13.37
CA SER A 110 2.60 23.59 -14.16
C SER A 110 3.52 22.67 -13.34
N SER A 111 4.18 23.19 -12.30
CA SER A 111 5.02 22.41 -11.38
C SER A 111 4.22 21.51 -10.44
N GLU A 112 3.00 21.91 -10.05
CA GLU A 112 2.07 21.03 -9.31
C GLU A 112 1.48 19.98 -10.26
N GLU A 113 1.09 20.37 -11.47
CA GLU A 113 0.56 19.47 -12.50
C GLU A 113 1.57 18.36 -12.86
N GLU A 114 2.85 18.69 -13.05
CA GLU A 114 3.95 17.72 -13.24
C GLU A 114 4.15 16.76 -12.05
N ILE A 115 3.75 17.14 -10.84
CA ILE A 115 3.78 16.25 -9.66
C ILE A 115 2.55 15.35 -9.67
N LEU A 116 1.38 15.88 -9.98
CA LEU A 116 0.10 15.16 -10.02
C LEU A 116 0.03 14.16 -11.20
N LYS A 117 0.66 14.48 -12.34
CA LYS A 117 0.82 13.60 -13.52
C LYS A 117 1.66 12.35 -13.25
N LYS A 118 2.39 12.29 -12.14
CA LYS A 118 3.08 11.07 -11.66
C LYS A 118 2.12 10.07 -11.00
N GLY A 119 0.89 10.49 -10.72
CA GLY A 119 -0.18 9.69 -10.13
C GLY A 119 -0.01 9.49 -8.62
N LEU A 120 -1.13 9.40 -7.89
CA LEU A 120 -1.12 9.28 -6.42
C LEU A 120 -0.40 8.01 -5.91
N GLY A 121 -0.24 6.98 -6.75
CA GLY A 121 0.56 5.78 -6.46
C GLY A 121 2.08 5.99 -6.48
N PHE A 122 2.56 7.18 -6.87
CA PHE A 122 3.98 7.51 -6.90
C PHE A 122 4.57 7.52 -5.48
N ALA A 123 5.48 6.60 -5.21
CA ALA A 123 6.33 6.60 -4.04
C ALA A 123 7.42 7.68 -4.18
N VAL A 124 7.28 8.72 -3.35
CA VAL A 124 8.28 9.76 -3.10
C VAL A 124 9.36 9.16 -2.20
N SER A 125 10.62 9.53 -2.42
CA SER A 125 11.73 9.14 -1.54
C SER A 125 11.43 9.59 -0.09
N PRO A 126 11.37 8.69 0.91
CA PRO A 126 11.00 9.04 2.28
C PRO A 126 12.03 10.01 2.87
N ARG A 127 11.59 11.19 3.32
CA ARG A 127 12.56 12.29 3.52
C ARG A 127 13.46 12.13 4.73
N ARG A 128 12.96 11.73 5.88
CA ARG A 128 13.85 11.19 6.92
C ARG A 128 13.69 9.69 6.82
N ILE A 129 14.80 8.97 6.87
CA ILE A 129 14.73 7.53 7.07
C ILE A 129 14.09 7.34 8.46
N PRO A 130 12.95 6.61 8.58
CA PRO A 130 12.20 6.55 9.83
C PRO A 130 12.91 5.61 10.80
N ALA A 131 14.02 6.07 11.36
CA ALA A 131 14.98 5.25 12.11
C ALA A 131 14.29 4.51 13.26
N THR A 132 13.51 5.19 14.09
CA THR A 132 12.75 4.58 15.19
C THR A 132 11.71 3.54 14.73
N GLU A 133 11.22 3.62 13.50
CA GLU A 133 10.30 2.61 12.93
C GLU A 133 11.06 1.41 12.37
N ILE A 134 12.18 1.64 11.67
CA ILE A 134 13.06 0.60 11.15
C ILE A 134 13.69 -0.19 12.31
N ILE A 135 14.24 0.51 13.30
CA ILE A 135 14.85 -0.07 14.50
C ILE A 135 13.84 -0.96 15.23
N ALA A 136 12.64 -0.42 15.54
CA ALA A 136 11.62 -1.21 16.23
C ALA A 136 11.16 -2.44 15.41
N LYS A 137 11.12 -2.35 14.07
CA LYS A 137 10.80 -3.49 13.18
C LYS A 137 11.96 -4.49 12.99
N VAL A 138 13.20 -4.03 13.10
CA VAL A 138 14.41 -4.88 13.07
C VAL A 138 14.53 -5.64 14.39
N GLU A 139 14.46 -4.98 15.54
CA GLU A 139 14.47 -5.65 16.86
C GLU A 139 13.32 -6.66 17.01
N THR A 140 12.13 -6.34 16.49
CA THR A 140 11.00 -7.30 16.45
C THR A 140 11.33 -8.59 15.69
N ALA A 141 12.18 -8.54 14.66
CA ALA A 141 12.57 -9.69 13.85
C ALA A 141 13.85 -10.37 14.37
N VAL A 142 14.80 -9.58 14.88
CA VAL A 142 16.10 -10.01 15.40
C VAL A 142 15.98 -10.75 16.74
N LYS A 143 14.88 -10.56 17.50
CA LYS A 143 14.53 -11.35 18.70
C LYS A 143 14.67 -12.87 18.55
N TYR A 144 14.56 -13.40 17.33
CA TYR A 144 14.61 -14.83 17.02
C TYR A 144 15.99 -15.30 16.47
N LEU A 145 17.02 -14.47 16.63
CA LEU A 145 18.42 -14.78 16.32
C LEU A 145 19.25 -14.91 17.60
N ASP A 146 20.40 -15.56 17.46
CA ASP A 146 21.51 -15.50 18.40
C ASP A 146 22.08 -14.08 18.54
N ALA A 147 22.73 -13.81 19.68
CA ALA A 147 23.21 -12.46 20.04
C ALA A 147 24.26 -11.91 19.06
N GLU A 148 25.10 -12.76 18.48
CA GLU A 148 26.14 -12.35 17.54
C GLU A 148 25.57 -11.95 16.17
N SER A 149 24.69 -12.79 15.59
CA SER A 149 23.94 -12.45 14.38
C SER A 149 23.05 -11.22 14.55
N ALA A 150 22.50 -11.03 15.76
CA ALA A 150 21.78 -9.84 16.14
C ALA A 150 22.68 -8.60 16.05
N ASP A 151 23.80 -8.58 16.79
CA ASP A 151 24.69 -7.41 16.86
C ASP A 151 25.43 -7.13 15.54
N ALA A 152 25.65 -8.13 14.69
CA ALA A 152 26.09 -7.92 13.31
C ALA A 152 25.02 -7.21 12.47
N THR A 153 23.78 -7.74 12.46
CA THR A 153 22.64 -7.15 11.73
C THR A 153 22.36 -5.72 12.16
N ARG A 154 22.44 -5.46 13.45
CA ARG A 154 22.26 -4.17 14.12
C ARG A 154 23.26 -3.09 13.64
N ARG A 155 24.57 -3.40 13.69
CA ARG A 155 25.65 -2.47 13.26
C ARG A 155 25.58 -2.14 11.76
N ASP A 156 25.16 -3.08 10.93
CA ASP A 156 24.98 -2.87 9.48
C ASP A 156 23.83 -1.91 9.14
N VAL A 157 22.79 -1.81 9.98
CA VAL A 157 21.63 -0.93 9.74
C VAL A 157 21.94 0.53 10.07
N ASP A 158 22.56 0.81 11.23
CA ASP A 158 22.86 2.16 11.75
C ASP A 158 23.56 3.05 10.70
N ASN A 159 24.67 2.53 10.15
CA ASN A 159 25.51 3.18 9.14
C ASN A 159 24.74 3.71 7.91
N ILE A 160 23.55 3.17 7.63
CA ILE A 160 22.77 3.47 6.43
C ILE A 160 21.71 4.58 6.67
N LEU A 161 21.33 4.87 7.92
CA LEU A 161 20.15 5.71 8.21
C LEU A 161 20.39 7.24 8.13
N GLN A 162 21.63 7.69 7.97
CA GLN A 162 22.04 9.06 8.34
C GLN A 162 21.79 10.20 7.29
N LYS A 163 21.24 9.95 6.08
CA LYS A 163 21.38 10.92 4.94
C LYS A 163 20.14 11.17 4.05
N ALA A 164 19.10 11.90 4.52
CA ALA A 164 17.96 12.38 3.67
C ALA A 164 17.17 13.60 4.25
N ARG A 165 16.41 14.39 3.42
CA ARG A 165 15.46 15.48 3.84
C ARG A 165 14.24 15.76 2.87
N PRO A 166 12.95 15.80 3.33
CA PRO A 166 11.40 15.71 2.08
C PRO A 166 10.76 17.02 1.50
N PRO A 167 9.51 16.95 1.01
CA PRO A 167 8.57 18.08 0.81
C PRO A 167 7.62 18.41 2.01
N LYS A 168 6.54 19.19 1.77
CA LYS A 168 5.40 19.55 2.66
C LYS A 168 4.10 19.67 1.82
N ALA A 169 2.93 19.87 2.44
CA ALA A 169 1.60 19.95 1.79
C ALA A 169 0.78 21.19 2.22
N ASP A 170 -0.40 21.36 1.60
CA ASP A 170 -1.37 22.46 1.69
C ASP A 170 -2.78 21.85 1.96
N ASP A 171 -3.66 22.58 2.65
CA ASP A 171 -4.96 22.10 3.15
C ASP A 171 -6.18 22.73 2.42
N SER A 172 -5.97 23.63 1.44
CA SER A 172 -7.05 24.38 0.76
C SER A 172 -7.91 23.57 -0.22
N ILE A 173 -7.40 22.45 -0.75
CA ILE A 173 -8.04 21.65 -1.79
C ILE A 173 -8.09 20.15 -1.44
N THR A 174 -9.13 19.46 -1.88
CA THR A 174 -9.31 18.02 -1.64
C THR A 174 -8.83 17.21 -2.84
N ILE A 175 -7.68 16.55 -2.68
CA ILE A 175 -7.05 15.69 -3.69
C ILE A 175 -7.46 14.23 -3.46
N LEU A 176 -7.93 13.54 -4.52
CA LEU A 176 -8.48 12.18 -4.45
C LEU A 176 -8.05 11.31 -5.65
N PRO A 177 -7.97 9.98 -5.51
CA PRO A 177 -7.92 9.08 -6.66
C PRO A 177 -9.31 8.90 -7.27
N ALA A 178 -9.38 8.83 -8.60
CA ALA A 178 -10.57 8.43 -9.32
C ALA A 178 -11.04 7.01 -8.94
N ASP A 179 -12.37 6.79 -8.92
CA ASP A 179 -13.01 5.49 -8.69
C ASP A 179 -12.55 4.42 -9.72
N LYS A 180 -12.40 4.82 -10.98
CA LYS A 180 -11.89 4.00 -12.10
C LYS A 180 -10.86 4.81 -12.89
N GLY A 181 -9.87 4.15 -13.49
CA GLY A 181 -8.88 4.79 -14.39
C GLY A 181 -7.61 5.37 -13.73
N ARG A 182 -7.48 5.34 -12.39
CA ARG A 182 -6.31 5.80 -11.60
C ARG A 182 -5.95 7.30 -11.65
N ALA A 183 -6.67 8.11 -12.42
CA ALA A 183 -6.43 9.55 -12.52
C ALA A 183 -6.43 10.26 -11.14
N THR A 184 -5.61 11.31 -11.03
CA THR A 184 -5.61 12.21 -9.87
C THR A 184 -6.69 13.26 -10.06
N ILE A 185 -7.58 13.42 -9.08
CA ILE A 185 -8.69 14.39 -9.11
C ILE A 185 -8.45 15.46 -8.05
N ILE A 186 -8.75 16.71 -8.40
CA ILE A 186 -8.74 17.84 -7.45
C ILE A 186 -10.14 18.46 -7.45
N LEU A 187 -10.69 18.63 -6.24
CA LEU A 187 -11.97 19.26 -5.96
C LEU A 187 -11.78 20.35 -4.90
N ASP A 188 -12.60 21.39 -4.96
CA ASP A 188 -12.74 22.30 -3.82
C ASP A 188 -13.32 21.52 -2.63
N THR A 189 -12.78 21.78 -1.44
CA THR A 189 -13.13 21.03 -0.23
C THR A 189 -14.60 21.24 0.18
N THR A 190 -15.20 22.38 -0.18
CA THR A 190 -16.65 22.64 -0.09
C THR A 190 -17.46 21.69 -0.97
N ILE A 191 -17.20 21.69 -2.29
CA ILE A 191 -17.90 20.88 -3.29
C ILE A 191 -17.79 19.37 -3.00
N TYR A 192 -16.62 18.91 -2.53
CA TYR A 192 -16.48 17.51 -2.08
C TYR A 192 -17.39 17.17 -0.90
N HIS A 193 -17.55 18.11 0.04
CA HIS A 193 -18.38 17.92 1.22
C HIS A 193 -19.87 18.05 0.95
N GLU A 194 -20.28 18.94 0.05
CA GLU A 194 -21.66 19.05 -0.47
C GLU A 194 -22.09 17.72 -1.07
N LYS A 195 -21.37 17.22 -2.09
CA LYS A 195 -21.64 15.93 -2.75
C LYS A 195 -21.63 14.71 -1.83
N LEU A 196 -21.03 14.80 -0.65
CA LEU A 196 -21.07 13.72 0.35
C LEU A 196 -22.21 13.90 1.35
N THR A 197 -22.68 15.12 1.60
CA THR A 197 -23.93 15.39 2.34
C THR A 197 -25.14 14.97 1.51
N ASP A 198 -25.21 15.36 0.22
CA ASP A 198 -26.29 14.96 -0.70
C ASP A 198 -26.51 13.43 -0.67
N LEU A 199 -25.41 12.67 -0.71
CA LEU A 199 -25.40 11.21 -0.69
C LEU A 199 -25.84 10.61 0.66
N LEU A 200 -25.65 11.35 1.76
CA LEU A 200 -26.10 10.96 3.10
C LEU A 200 -27.58 11.27 3.32
N GLU A 201 -28.13 12.26 2.61
CA GLU A 201 -29.55 12.62 2.65
C GLU A 201 -30.38 11.79 1.65
N SER A 202 -29.80 11.39 0.52
CA SER A 202 -30.46 10.55 -0.51
C SER A 202 -30.27 9.04 -0.32
N GLY A 203 -29.51 8.60 0.68
CA GLY A 203 -29.10 7.20 0.88
C GLY A 203 -29.82 6.48 2.03
N PRO A 204 -29.57 5.18 2.24
CA PRO A 204 -30.13 4.39 3.35
C PRO A 204 -29.42 4.71 4.68
N TYR A 205 -29.41 5.99 5.07
CA TYR A 205 -28.64 6.53 6.18
C TYR A 205 -29.50 7.34 7.14
N ARG A 206 -29.27 7.18 8.46
CA ARG A 206 -30.01 7.88 9.51
C ARG A 206 -29.07 8.51 10.53
N VAL A 207 -29.28 9.80 10.84
CA VAL A 207 -28.50 10.53 11.86
C VAL A 207 -28.77 9.95 13.26
N LEU A 208 -27.70 9.64 13.98
CA LEU A 208 -27.74 9.14 15.36
C LEU A 208 -27.49 10.27 16.37
N LYS A 209 -28.39 10.41 17.36
CA LYS A 209 -28.28 11.41 18.43
C LYS A 209 -27.06 11.23 19.35
N LYS A 210 -26.47 10.04 19.41
CA LYS A 210 -25.32 9.69 20.26
C LYS A 210 -24.49 8.58 19.61
N ASP A 211 -23.19 8.56 19.92
CA ASP A 211 -22.25 7.52 19.51
C ASP A 211 -22.67 6.13 20.06
N PRO A 212 -22.91 5.11 19.19
CA PRO A 212 -23.30 3.78 19.62
C PRO A 212 -22.11 2.86 19.99
N THR A 213 -20.85 3.29 19.80
CA THR A 213 -19.64 2.43 19.90
C THR A 213 -19.61 1.59 21.18
N ASP A 214 -19.66 2.21 22.36
CA ASP A 214 -19.58 1.50 23.64
C ASP A 214 -20.84 0.68 23.97
N ARG A 215 -21.98 0.93 23.32
CA ARG A 215 -23.18 0.07 23.43
C ARG A 215 -22.99 -1.20 22.62
N LEU A 216 -22.59 -1.08 21.36
CA LEU A 216 -22.43 -2.19 20.42
C LEU A 216 -21.22 -3.07 20.78
N ALA A 217 -20.10 -2.48 21.19
CA ALA A 217 -18.93 -3.22 21.66
C ALA A 217 -19.23 -4.05 22.93
N ARG A 218 -20.08 -3.56 23.84
CA ARG A 218 -20.56 -4.32 25.00
C ARG A 218 -21.53 -5.44 24.58
N LYS A 219 -22.51 -5.19 23.70
CA LYS A 219 -23.40 -6.25 23.19
C LYS A 219 -22.59 -7.38 22.56
N LEU A 220 -21.64 -7.06 21.67
CA LEU A 220 -20.74 -8.03 21.06
C LEU A 220 -19.90 -8.80 22.09
N THR A 221 -19.31 -8.11 23.07
CA THR A 221 -18.50 -8.75 24.12
C THR A 221 -19.34 -9.75 24.93
N ASN A 222 -20.61 -9.43 25.22
CA ASN A 222 -21.52 -10.32 25.94
C ASN A 222 -21.92 -11.54 25.10
N THR A 223 -22.23 -11.37 23.81
CA THR A 223 -22.52 -12.49 22.90
C THR A 223 -21.32 -13.45 22.80
N LEU A 224 -20.11 -12.92 22.59
CA LEU A 224 -18.88 -13.73 22.54
C LEU A 224 -18.54 -14.39 23.89
N LEU A 225 -18.89 -13.76 25.02
CA LEU A 225 -18.73 -14.35 26.36
C LEU A 225 -19.68 -15.52 26.60
N ASN A 226 -20.91 -15.47 26.09
CA ASN A 226 -21.86 -16.58 26.20
C ASN A 226 -21.37 -17.77 25.35
N LEU A 227 -21.10 -17.56 24.06
CA LEU A 227 -20.55 -18.61 23.18
C LEU A 227 -19.28 -19.29 23.74
N LYS A 228 -18.46 -18.56 24.51
CA LYS A 228 -17.35 -19.14 25.27
C LYS A 228 -17.79 -19.97 26.49
N LYS A 229 -18.72 -19.47 27.32
CA LYS A 229 -19.26 -20.22 28.48
C LYS A 229 -19.92 -21.53 28.06
N ASP A 230 -20.59 -21.50 26.91
CA ASP A 230 -21.29 -22.63 26.29
C ASP A 230 -20.30 -23.62 25.63
N ASN A 231 -18.99 -23.38 25.78
CA ASN A 231 -17.85 -24.14 25.21
C ASN A 231 -17.79 -24.22 23.67
N VAL A 232 -18.62 -23.44 22.96
CA VAL A 232 -18.65 -23.37 21.49
C VAL A 232 -17.52 -22.51 20.91
N MET A 233 -16.90 -21.64 21.73
CA MET A 233 -15.78 -20.78 21.32
C MET A 233 -14.55 -20.91 22.23
N ASP A 234 -13.41 -21.22 21.62
CA ASP A 234 -12.12 -21.34 22.30
C ASP A 234 -11.58 -19.98 22.79
N GLU A 235 -10.77 -20.00 23.85
CA GLU A 235 -10.16 -18.79 24.42
C GLU A 235 -9.28 -18.00 23.41
N PRO A 236 -8.45 -18.62 22.55
CA PRO A 236 -7.79 -17.94 21.44
C PRO A 236 -8.73 -17.21 20.48
N THR A 237 -9.81 -17.84 19.99
CA THR A 237 -10.79 -17.15 19.13
C THR A 237 -11.53 -16.05 19.89
N TYR A 238 -11.99 -16.30 21.13
CA TYR A 238 -12.62 -15.27 21.96
C TYR A 238 -11.70 -14.04 22.12
N ARG A 239 -10.41 -14.23 22.44
CA ARG A 239 -9.42 -13.14 22.53
C ARG A 239 -9.20 -12.42 21.19
N ARG A 240 -9.24 -13.14 20.06
CA ARG A 240 -9.11 -12.58 18.70
C ARG A 240 -10.33 -11.74 18.29
N LEU A 241 -11.54 -12.15 18.67
CA LEU A 241 -12.80 -11.48 18.28
C LEU A 241 -13.20 -10.37 19.25
N LYS A 242 -12.80 -10.44 20.53
CA LYS A 242 -13.17 -9.46 21.56
C LYS A 242 -12.75 -8.02 21.16
N PRO A 243 -13.68 -7.04 21.17
CA PRO A 243 -13.37 -5.65 20.88
C PRO A 243 -12.31 -5.03 21.81
N THR A 244 -11.07 -4.94 21.31
CA THR A 244 -9.97 -4.20 21.96
C THR A 244 -9.84 -2.77 21.39
N GLN A 245 -10.24 -2.57 20.12
CA GLN A 245 -10.31 -1.27 19.48
C GLN A 245 -11.77 -0.79 19.40
N LYS A 246 -11.97 0.52 19.55
CA LYS A 246 -13.27 1.20 19.62
C LYS A 246 -13.28 2.48 18.78
N GLN A 247 -12.69 2.45 17.58
CA GLN A 247 -12.79 3.59 16.67
C GLN A 247 -14.14 3.52 15.93
N PRO A 248 -14.92 4.61 15.89
CA PRO A 248 -16.01 4.72 14.92
C PRO A 248 -15.47 4.49 13.51
N PRO A 249 -16.17 3.70 12.66
CA PRO A 249 -15.91 3.73 11.23
C PRO A 249 -16.05 5.15 10.69
N ARG A 250 -15.37 5.47 9.59
CA ARG A 250 -15.41 6.81 8.95
C ARG A 250 -15.66 6.67 7.46
N ILE A 251 -16.65 7.39 6.95
CA ILE A 251 -16.95 7.41 5.52
C ILE A 251 -15.97 8.32 4.76
N TYR A 252 -15.83 8.08 3.46
CA TYR A 252 -15.21 8.98 2.48
C TYR A 252 -15.74 8.66 1.07
N GLY A 253 -15.68 9.62 0.16
CA GLY A 253 -16.08 9.45 -1.24
C GLY A 253 -14.91 9.24 -2.20
N LEU A 254 -15.11 8.44 -3.25
CA LEU A 254 -14.24 8.40 -4.45
C LEU A 254 -15.01 8.92 -5.69
N PRO A 255 -14.51 9.88 -6.48
CA PRO A 255 -15.31 10.45 -7.57
C PRO A 255 -15.42 9.51 -8.80
N LYS A 256 -16.66 9.28 -9.25
CA LYS A 256 -17.01 8.42 -10.40
C LYS A 256 -16.95 9.23 -11.72
N ILE A 257 -15.74 9.59 -12.17
CA ILE A 257 -15.46 10.35 -13.42
C ILE A 257 -15.93 9.72 -14.75
N HIS A 258 -16.67 8.61 -14.68
CA HIS A 258 -17.25 7.90 -15.82
C HIS A 258 -18.78 7.99 -15.87
N LYS A 259 -19.41 8.70 -14.93
CA LYS A 259 -20.85 9.04 -14.95
C LYS A 259 -21.01 10.58 -14.99
N PRO A 260 -22.09 11.12 -15.59
CA PRO A 260 -22.42 12.55 -15.53
C PRO A 260 -22.41 13.10 -14.10
N THR A 261 -22.23 14.42 -13.96
CA THR A 261 -22.09 15.18 -12.68
C THR A 261 -20.96 14.74 -11.73
N VAL A 262 -20.24 13.65 -12.02
CA VAL A 262 -19.15 13.07 -11.21
C VAL A 262 -19.60 12.85 -9.73
N PRO A 263 -20.56 11.95 -9.48
CA PRO A 263 -20.99 11.57 -8.13
C PRO A 263 -19.91 10.76 -7.39
N LEU A 264 -20.02 10.68 -6.07
CA LEU A 264 -19.10 9.92 -5.23
C LEU A 264 -19.52 8.43 -5.14
N ARG A 265 -18.54 7.52 -4.95
CA ARG A 265 -18.76 6.18 -4.37
C ARG A 265 -18.45 6.27 -2.88
N PRO A 266 -19.39 5.95 -1.98
CA PRO A 266 -19.15 5.98 -0.53
C PRO A 266 -18.34 4.75 -0.10
N ILE A 267 -17.38 4.93 0.81
CA ILE A 267 -16.62 3.83 1.40
C ILE A 267 -16.52 4.04 2.92
N VAL A 268 -17.10 3.12 3.69
CA VAL A 268 -17.03 3.13 5.16
C VAL A 268 -15.76 2.42 5.64
N SER A 269 -14.86 3.15 6.29
CA SER A 269 -13.56 2.65 6.75
C SER A 269 -13.66 1.88 8.06
N CYS A 270 -14.07 0.60 8.02
CA CYS A 270 -14.25 -0.24 9.22
C CYS A 270 -12.94 -0.61 9.97
N ILE A 271 -11.75 -0.33 9.42
CA ILE A 271 -10.46 -0.71 10.03
C ILE A 271 -10.28 -0.06 11.42
N GLY A 272 -10.29 -0.88 12.48
CA GLY A 272 -10.18 -0.44 13.88
C GLY A 272 -11.52 -0.25 14.60
N SER A 273 -12.64 -0.62 13.97
CA SER A 273 -13.94 -0.70 14.63
C SER A 273 -14.09 -1.99 15.45
N PHE A 274 -14.98 -1.95 16.43
CA PHE A 274 -15.30 -3.07 17.32
C PHE A 274 -15.69 -4.36 16.57
N ALA A 275 -16.36 -4.26 15.42
CA ALA A 275 -16.83 -5.40 14.64
C ALA A 275 -15.83 -5.91 13.58
N TYR A 276 -14.71 -5.22 13.35
CA TYR A 276 -13.79 -5.53 12.24
C TYR A 276 -13.23 -6.96 12.29
N ASN A 277 -12.84 -7.44 13.47
CA ASN A 277 -12.30 -8.80 13.63
C ASN A 277 -13.38 -9.87 13.46
N LEU A 278 -14.61 -9.63 13.95
CA LEU A 278 -15.74 -10.54 13.73
C LEU A 278 -16.11 -10.63 12.24
N SER A 279 -16.22 -9.48 11.57
CA SER A 279 -16.49 -9.43 10.13
C SER A 279 -15.42 -10.19 9.31
N LYS A 280 -14.14 -10.07 9.67
CA LYS A 280 -13.06 -10.83 9.02
C LYS A 280 -13.16 -12.34 9.28
N TYR A 281 -13.50 -12.76 10.51
CA TYR A 281 -13.65 -14.17 10.87
C TYR A 281 -14.87 -14.82 10.21
N LEU A 282 -16.00 -14.11 10.12
CA LEU A 282 -17.16 -14.55 9.34
C LEU A 282 -16.81 -14.66 7.85
N ALA A 283 -16.08 -13.68 7.30
CA ALA A 283 -15.62 -13.75 5.91
C ALA A 283 -14.69 -14.98 5.67
N GLU A 284 -13.80 -15.29 6.62
CA GLU A 284 -12.93 -16.49 6.56
C GLU A 284 -13.73 -17.81 6.57
N ILE A 285 -14.83 -17.89 7.32
CA ILE A 285 -15.70 -19.08 7.37
C ILE A 285 -16.60 -19.18 6.12
N LEU A 286 -17.14 -18.05 5.65
CA LEU A 286 -18.16 -17.99 4.60
C LEU A 286 -17.59 -17.97 3.18
N SER A 287 -16.35 -17.51 2.95
CA SER A 287 -15.79 -17.43 1.58
C SER A 287 -15.82 -18.76 0.78
N PRO A 288 -15.61 -19.96 1.40
CA PRO A 288 -15.73 -21.24 0.68
C PRO A 288 -17.15 -21.58 0.18
N LEU A 289 -18.20 -20.88 0.63
CA LEU A 289 -19.58 -21.08 0.20
C LEU A 289 -19.94 -20.31 -1.08
N THR A 290 -19.12 -19.34 -1.49
CA THR A 290 -19.40 -18.48 -2.65
C THR A 290 -18.74 -18.96 -3.92
N GLY A 291 -19.42 -18.77 -5.04
CA GLY A 291 -18.96 -19.17 -6.37
C GLY A 291 -19.02 -20.68 -6.62
N LEU A 292 -19.94 -21.35 -5.93
CA LEU A 292 -20.24 -22.78 -6.14
C LEU A 292 -21.31 -23.00 -7.22
N THR A 293 -22.10 -21.97 -7.55
CA THR A 293 -23.08 -22.01 -8.64
C THR A 293 -22.38 -22.07 -10.00
N GLU A 294 -22.94 -22.82 -10.96
CA GLU A 294 -22.41 -22.82 -12.33
C GLU A 294 -22.51 -21.43 -12.99
N TYR A 295 -23.41 -20.58 -12.47
CA TYR A 295 -23.64 -19.21 -12.86
C TYR A 295 -22.48 -18.27 -12.50
N THR A 296 -21.65 -18.60 -11.51
CA THR A 296 -20.54 -17.72 -11.10
C THR A 296 -19.26 -17.94 -11.92
N ILE A 297 -18.61 -16.84 -12.32
CA ILE A 297 -17.27 -16.86 -12.93
C ILE A 297 -16.22 -16.44 -11.88
N PRO A 298 -15.07 -17.12 -11.76
CA PRO A 298 -14.04 -16.70 -10.79
C PRO A 298 -13.20 -15.49 -11.23
N ASN A 299 -13.05 -15.22 -12.54
CA ASN A 299 -12.26 -14.10 -13.09
C ASN A 299 -12.34 -14.01 -14.63
N SER A 300 -11.81 -12.90 -15.17
CA SER A 300 -11.71 -12.60 -16.61
C SER A 300 -10.91 -13.58 -17.49
N SER A 301 -10.06 -14.46 -16.91
CA SER A 301 -9.37 -15.54 -17.66
C SER A 301 -10.38 -16.67 -17.94
N GLY A 302 -11.02 -17.18 -16.88
CA GLY A 302 -12.07 -18.20 -17.01
C GLY A 302 -13.24 -17.75 -17.88
N PHE A 303 -13.62 -16.47 -17.83
CA PHE A 303 -14.60 -15.91 -18.77
C PHE A 303 -14.11 -15.94 -20.23
N ALA A 304 -12.87 -15.53 -20.48
CA ALA A 304 -12.31 -15.51 -21.83
C ALA A 304 -12.15 -16.92 -22.41
N GLU A 305 -11.80 -17.89 -21.57
CA GLU A 305 -11.71 -19.32 -21.88
C GLU A 305 -13.12 -19.87 -22.22
N PHE A 306 -14.11 -19.72 -21.34
CA PHE A 306 -15.50 -20.13 -21.56
C PHE A 306 -16.12 -19.52 -22.84
N ILE A 307 -15.93 -18.22 -23.09
CA ILE A 307 -16.50 -17.53 -24.25
C ILE A 307 -15.89 -17.99 -25.58
N ALA A 308 -14.65 -18.48 -25.62
CA ALA A 308 -14.03 -18.97 -26.86
C ALA A 308 -14.69 -20.26 -27.40
N GLU A 309 -15.39 -20.98 -26.53
CA GLU A 309 -16.15 -22.19 -26.84
C GLU A 309 -17.61 -21.88 -27.23
N GLN A 310 -18.10 -20.68 -26.95
CA GLN A 310 -19.49 -20.28 -27.24
C GLN A 310 -19.70 -19.83 -28.70
N THR A 311 -20.88 -20.17 -29.22
CA THR A 311 -21.48 -19.60 -30.42
C THR A 311 -22.63 -18.65 -30.07
N ILE A 312 -23.18 -17.93 -31.06
CA ILE A 312 -24.36 -17.08 -30.92
C ILE A 312 -25.26 -17.10 -32.18
N GLY A 313 -26.54 -17.44 -32.00
CA GLY A 313 -27.54 -17.56 -33.07
C GLY A 313 -28.00 -16.20 -33.61
N THR A 314 -28.56 -16.17 -34.83
CA THR A 314 -29.04 -14.93 -35.47
C THR A 314 -30.13 -14.20 -34.68
N GLN A 315 -30.96 -14.93 -33.93
CA GLN A 315 -32.02 -14.38 -33.07
C GLN A 315 -31.59 -14.21 -31.60
N GLU A 316 -30.30 -14.37 -31.31
CA GLU A 316 -29.70 -14.12 -29.99
C GLU A 316 -28.87 -12.83 -29.97
N ARG A 317 -28.78 -12.22 -28.78
CA ARG A 317 -27.93 -11.06 -28.48
C ARG A 317 -27.19 -11.26 -27.16
N MET A 318 -25.96 -10.77 -27.08
CA MET A 318 -25.25 -10.60 -25.82
C MET A 318 -25.78 -9.36 -25.08
N VAL A 319 -25.94 -9.50 -23.76
CA VAL A 319 -26.41 -8.42 -22.87
C VAL A 319 -25.59 -8.49 -21.57
N SER A 320 -25.29 -7.34 -20.99
CA SER A 320 -24.66 -7.24 -19.66
C SER A 320 -25.61 -6.52 -18.72
N PHE A 321 -25.91 -7.10 -17.56
CA PHE A 321 -26.66 -6.45 -16.49
C PHE A 321 -25.71 -5.92 -15.40
N ASP A 322 -25.91 -4.68 -14.94
CA ASP A 322 -25.22 -4.01 -13.81
C ASP A 322 -26.22 -3.83 -12.66
N VAL A 323 -25.92 -4.41 -11.49
CA VAL A 323 -26.78 -4.27 -10.29
C VAL A 323 -26.59 -2.88 -9.67
N VAL A 324 -27.68 -2.11 -9.59
CA VAL A 324 -27.67 -0.72 -9.13
C VAL A 324 -27.27 -0.65 -7.66
N SER A 325 -25.99 -0.34 -7.44
CA SER A 325 -25.37 -0.10 -6.13
C SER A 325 -25.39 -1.28 -5.14
N LEU A 326 -25.60 -2.52 -5.61
CA LEU A 326 -25.59 -3.82 -4.88
C LEU A 326 -25.37 -3.74 -3.36
N PHE A 327 -24.17 -3.42 -2.90
CA PHE A 327 -23.81 -3.34 -1.47
C PHE A 327 -24.69 -2.44 -0.60
N THR A 328 -25.27 -1.33 -1.09
CA THR A 328 -26.21 -0.51 -0.29
C THR A 328 -27.65 -1.03 -0.34
N ASN A 329 -27.92 -2.03 -1.17
CA ASN A 329 -29.25 -2.44 -1.60
C ASN A 329 -29.59 -3.89 -1.22
N VAL A 330 -28.59 -4.77 -1.02
CA VAL A 330 -28.82 -6.16 -0.57
C VAL A 330 -29.64 -6.18 0.73
N PRO A 331 -30.84 -6.81 0.75
CA PRO A 331 -31.67 -6.86 1.94
C PRO A 331 -30.99 -7.70 3.02
N ILE A 332 -30.84 -7.15 4.24
CA ILE A 332 -30.09 -7.80 5.32
C ILE A 332 -30.69 -9.17 5.68
N GLU A 333 -32.02 -9.27 5.68
CA GLU A 333 -32.75 -10.49 6.05
C GLU A 333 -32.61 -11.59 4.99
N GLY A 334 -32.87 -11.28 3.72
CA GLY A 334 -32.68 -12.22 2.61
C GLY A 334 -31.25 -12.74 2.53
N ALA A 335 -30.25 -11.87 2.75
CA ALA A 335 -28.85 -12.28 2.77
C ALA A 335 -28.47 -13.16 3.98
N CYS A 336 -29.10 -12.95 5.13
CA CYS A 336 -28.97 -13.85 6.29
C CYS A 336 -29.63 -15.21 6.03
N ASN A 337 -30.80 -15.24 5.38
CA ASN A 337 -31.52 -16.48 5.06
C ASN A 337 -30.76 -17.33 4.03
N ALA A 338 -30.29 -16.73 2.92
CA ALA A 338 -29.44 -17.40 1.94
C ALA A 338 -28.13 -17.93 2.58
N THR A 339 -27.53 -17.15 3.49
CA THR A 339 -26.34 -17.60 4.25
C THR A 339 -26.66 -18.79 5.15
N LEU A 340 -27.82 -18.79 5.83
CA LEU A 340 -28.24 -19.89 6.70
C LEU A 340 -28.46 -21.20 5.93
N GLN A 341 -29.17 -21.13 4.80
CA GLN A 341 -29.39 -22.29 3.92
C GLN A 341 -28.06 -22.88 3.43
N ARG A 342 -27.18 -22.05 2.86
CA ARG A 342 -25.87 -22.49 2.35
C ARG A 342 -24.97 -23.04 3.48
N LEU A 343 -25.08 -22.54 4.71
CA LEU A 343 -24.40 -23.11 5.89
C LEU A 343 -24.97 -24.47 6.33
N GLN A 344 -26.30 -24.64 6.27
CA GLN A 344 -26.96 -25.90 6.64
C GLN A 344 -26.69 -27.03 5.64
N SER A 345 -26.44 -26.70 4.37
CA SER A 345 -26.02 -27.67 3.34
C SER A 345 -24.53 -28.05 3.39
N ASP A 346 -23.69 -27.40 4.20
CA ASP A 346 -22.23 -27.56 4.14
C ASP A 346 -21.68 -28.59 5.15
N SER A 347 -21.43 -29.80 4.64
CA SER A 347 -20.84 -30.92 5.38
C SER A 347 -19.44 -30.66 5.96
N ASN A 348 -18.73 -29.63 5.50
CA ASN A 348 -17.38 -29.27 5.96
C ASN A 348 -17.38 -28.14 6.99
N LEU A 349 -18.54 -27.64 7.45
CA LEU A 349 -18.63 -26.54 8.42
C LEU A 349 -17.86 -26.83 9.73
N SER A 350 -18.01 -28.04 10.26
CA SER A 350 -17.32 -28.52 11.47
C SER A 350 -15.79 -28.46 11.40
N THR A 351 -15.21 -28.50 10.20
CA THR A 351 -13.75 -28.38 10.00
C THR A 351 -13.24 -26.94 10.12
N ARG A 352 -14.11 -25.95 9.98
CA ARG A 352 -13.79 -24.51 10.02
C ARG A 352 -14.16 -23.87 11.36
N THR A 353 -15.21 -24.36 12.03
CA THR A 353 -15.72 -23.79 13.29
C THR A 353 -16.60 -24.78 14.04
N ALA A 354 -16.71 -24.60 15.35
CA ALA A 354 -17.68 -25.31 16.21
C ALA A 354 -19.03 -24.57 16.32
N LEU A 355 -19.15 -23.35 15.78
CA LEU A 355 -20.39 -22.56 15.77
C LEU A 355 -21.43 -23.17 14.82
N SER A 356 -22.69 -23.23 15.25
CA SER A 356 -23.80 -23.69 14.40
C SER A 356 -24.12 -22.68 13.27
N PRO A 357 -24.81 -23.11 12.19
CA PRO A 357 -25.31 -22.22 11.15
C PRO A 357 -26.09 -21.01 11.71
N GLU A 358 -26.96 -21.26 12.70
CA GLU A 358 -27.82 -20.26 13.33
C GLU A 358 -26.99 -19.24 14.14
N GLN A 359 -25.98 -19.70 14.87
CA GLN A 359 -25.06 -18.83 15.62
C GLN A 359 -24.20 -17.97 14.68
N LEU A 360 -23.76 -18.52 13.55
CA LEU A 360 -23.03 -17.78 12.52
C LEU A 360 -23.92 -16.72 11.87
N THR A 361 -25.18 -17.06 11.54
CA THR A 361 -26.16 -16.13 10.97
C THR A 361 -26.54 -15.02 11.96
N GLN A 362 -26.71 -15.32 13.26
CA GLN A 362 -26.92 -14.29 14.30
C GLN A 362 -25.72 -13.35 14.44
N LEU A 363 -24.49 -13.87 14.37
CA LEU A 363 -23.27 -13.05 14.39
C LEU A 363 -23.14 -12.20 13.11
N LEU A 364 -23.57 -12.71 11.95
CA LEU A 364 -23.62 -11.98 10.69
C LEU A 364 -24.66 -10.86 10.72
N GLU A 365 -25.91 -11.16 11.09
CA GLU A 365 -26.98 -10.16 11.23
C GLU A 365 -26.55 -9.04 12.18
N PHE A 366 -25.93 -9.40 13.31
CA PHE A 366 -25.37 -8.43 14.24
C PHE A 366 -24.29 -7.53 13.60
N VAL A 367 -23.42 -8.06 12.73
CA VAL A 367 -22.43 -7.26 12.01
C VAL A 367 -23.09 -6.32 11.00
N LEU A 368 -24.07 -6.80 10.23
CA LEU A 368 -24.79 -6.02 9.23
C LEU A 368 -25.59 -4.88 9.89
N ARG A 369 -26.51 -5.21 10.81
CA ARG A 369 -27.36 -4.24 11.52
C ARG A 369 -26.62 -3.34 12.54
N SER A 370 -25.32 -3.55 12.77
CA SER A 370 -24.49 -2.66 13.61
C SER A 370 -23.62 -1.69 12.78
N THR A 371 -23.98 -1.43 11.52
CA THR A 371 -23.24 -0.55 10.61
C THR A 371 -23.54 0.92 10.88
N TYR A 372 -22.54 1.66 11.37
CA TYR A 372 -22.60 3.12 11.52
C TYR A 372 -21.22 3.74 11.22
N PHE A 373 -21.17 5.05 11.00
CA PHE A 373 -19.93 5.80 10.79
C PHE A 373 -20.01 7.24 11.31
N LEU A 374 -18.84 7.86 11.42
CA LEU A 374 -18.61 9.27 11.76
C LEU A 374 -18.35 10.08 10.48
N TYR A 375 -18.97 11.25 10.37
CA TYR A 375 -18.70 12.28 9.36
C TYR A 375 -18.96 13.69 9.92
N LYS A 376 -17.98 14.60 9.79
CA LYS A 376 -18.02 15.97 10.33
C LYS A 376 -18.44 16.07 11.81
N GLY A 377 -18.11 15.06 12.61
CA GLY A 377 -18.50 14.98 14.02
C GLY A 377 -19.89 14.36 14.30
N SER A 378 -20.75 14.26 13.28
CA SER A 378 -22.06 13.60 13.33
C SER A 378 -21.94 12.09 13.10
N TYR A 379 -22.84 11.32 13.71
CA TYR A 379 -22.90 9.86 13.58
C TYR A 379 -24.07 9.48 12.68
N TYR A 380 -23.85 8.55 11.76
CA TYR A 380 -24.85 8.06 10.81
C TYR A 380 -24.90 6.53 10.89
N GLU A 381 -26.10 5.97 10.98
CA GLU A 381 -26.39 4.54 10.90
C GLU A 381 -26.75 4.21 9.44
N GLN A 382 -26.21 3.11 8.89
CA GLN A 382 -26.71 2.56 7.62
C GLN A 382 -27.83 1.58 7.97
N THR A 383 -29.03 1.81 7.47
CA THR A 383 -30.22 1.05 7.87
C THR A 383 -30.35 -0.27 7.12
N GLU A 384 -30.01 -0.30 5.83
CA GLU A 384 -30.06 -1.48 4.97
C GLU A 384 -28.80 -1.62 4.11
N GLY A 385 -28.57 -2.82 3.57
CA GLY A 385 -27.35 -3.16 2.85
C GLY A 385 -26.15 -3.44 3.77
N ALA A 386 -25.01 -3.72 3.13
CA ALA A 386 -23.76 -4.08 3.77
C ALA A 386 -22.65 -3.06 3.40
N ALA A 387 -22.02 -2.44 4.39
CA ALA A 387 -21.02 -1.39 4.14
C ALA A 387 -19.82 -1.86 3.29
N MET A 388 -19.58 -1.20 2.14
CA MET A 388 -18.53 -1.50 1.14
C MET A 388 -17.06 -1.60 1.64
N GLY A 389 -16.78 -1.29 2.91
CA GLY A 389 -15.46 -1.46 3.54
C GLY A 389 -15.44 -2.42 4.74
N SER A 390 -16.52 -3.19 4.93
CA SER A 390 -16.61 -4.29 5.89
C SER A 390 -16.13 -5.60 5.23
N PRO A 391 -15.20 -6.36 5.83
CA PRO A 391 -14.64 -7.58 5.23
C PRO A 391 -15.67 -8.61 4.72
N VAL A 392 -16.80 -8.76 5.42
CA VAL A 392 -17.82 -9.78 5.11
C VAL A 392 -18.75 -9.41 3.94
N SER A 393 -18.84 -8.12 3.59
CA SER A 393 -19.87 -7.61 2.65
C SER A 393 -19.75 -8.18 1.23
N ALA A 394 -18.53 -8.43 0.75
CA ALA A 394 -18.31 -9.05 -0.57
C ALA A 394 -18.82 -10.50 -0.62
N VAL A 395 -18.61 -11.26 0.46
CA VAL A 395 -19.04 -12.66 0.56
C VAL A 395 -20.56 -12.74 0.65
N VAL A 396 -21.16 -11.91 1.51
CA VAL A 396 -22.61 -11.88 1.77
C VAL A 396 -23.40 -11.41 0.55
N ALA A 397 -22.89 -10.40 -0.17
CA ALA A 397 -23.51 -9.97 -1.43
C ALA A 397 -23.44 -11.08 -2.49
N ASN A 398 -22.35 -11.83 -2.58
CA ASN A 398 -22.27 -12.99 -3.48
C ASN A 398 -23.27 -14.09 -3.08
N LEU A 399 -23.32 -14.52 -1.81
CA LEU A 399 -24.26 -15.54 -1.33
C LEU A 399 -25.72 -15.17 -1.61
N TYR A 400 -26.08 -13.91 -1.37
CA TYR A 400 -27.42 -13.42 -1.68
C TYR A 400 -27.69 -13.40 -3.20
N MET A 401 -26.75 -12.92 -4.02
CA MET A 401 -26.91 -12.92 -5.48
C MET A 401 -26.87 -14.31 -6.11
N GLU A 402 -26.28 -15.31 -5.46
CA GLU A 402 -26.35 -16.73 -5.85
C GLU A 402 -27.75 -17.31 -5.60
N SER A 403 -28.37 -17.03 -4.45
CA SER A 403 -29.78 -17.40 -4.20
C SER A 403 -30.72 -16.65 -5.16
N PHE A 404 -30.52 -15.34 -5.34
CA PHE A 404 -31.37 -14.51 -6.19
C PHE A 404 -31.32 -14.95 -7.67
N GLU A 405 -30.15 -15.37 -8.19
CA GLU A 405 -30.07 -15.83 -9.58
C GLU A 405 -30.66 -17.23 -9.78
N GLU A 406 -30.61 -18.09 -8.75
CA GLU A 406 -31.34 -19.37 -8.71
C GLU A 406 -32.86 -19.09 -8.75
N ASP A 407 -33.38 -18.30 -7.81
CA ASP A 407 -34.81 -17.89 -7.77
C ASP A 407 -35.26 -17.22 -9.07
N ALA A 408 -34.44 -16.35 -9.66
CA ALA A 408 -34.78 -15.59 -10.87
C ALA A 408 -34.81 -16.44 -12.15
N LEU A 409 -34.02 -17.53 -12.21
CA LEU A 409 -34.02 -18.46 -13.33
C LEU A 409 -35.14 -19.51 -13.19
N ASP A 410 -35.38 -20.04 -12.00
CA ASP A 410 -36.46 -21.01 -11.74
C ASP A 410 -37.87 -20.40 -11.93
N THR A 411 -38.04 -19.11 -11.62
CA THR A 411 -39.29 -18.38 -11.85
C THR A 411 -39.42 -17.79 -13.25
N CYS A 412 -38.40 -17.92 -14.11
CA CYS A 412 -38.37 -17.31 -15.43
C CYS A 412 -39.33 -18.00 -16.41
N PRO A 413 -40.14 -17.25 -17.20
CA PRO A 413 -40.93 -17.85 -18.27
C PRO A 413 -40.04 -18.59 -19.28
N LEU A 414 -40.45 -19.79 -19.71
CA LEU A 414 -39.66 -20.67 -20.59
C LEU A 414 -39.14 -20.00 -21.88
N SER A 415 -39.83 -18.99 -22.43
CA SER A 415 -39.34 -18.22 -23.59
C SER A 415 -38.15 -17.31 -23.27
N CYS A 416 -38.08 -16.83 -22.02
CA CYS A 416 -37.12 -15.82 -21.55
C CYS A 416 -35.84 -16.43 -20.98
N ILE A 417 -35.75 -17.77 -20.83
CA ILE A 417 -34.59 -18.44 -20.24
C ILE A 417 -33.33 -18.17 -21.11
N PRO A 418 -32.28 -17.57 -20.53
CA PRO A 418 -31.05 -17.27 -21.26
C PRO A 418 -30.19 -18.52 -21.42
N ARG A 419 -29.73 -18.80 -22.65
CA ARG A 419 -28.86 -19.96 -22.95
C ARG A 419 -27.50 -19.88 -22.26
N VAL A 420 -27.04 -18.67 -21.98
CA VAL A 420 -25.84 -18.41 -21.18
C VAL A 420 -26.21 -17.39 -20.11
N TRP A 421 -25.90 -17.72 -18.86
CA TRP A 421 -25.92 -16.80 -17.72
C TRP A 421 -24.62 -16.98 -16.94
N LYS A 422 -23.82 -15.91 -16.82
CA LYS A 422 -22.52 -15.94 -16.13
C LYS A 422 -22.23 -14.61 -15.42
N ARG A 423 -22.23 -14.63 -14.08
CA ARG A 423 -22.08 -13.45 -13.20
C ARG A 423 -20.70 -13.33 -12.56
N TYR A 424 -20.29 -12.09 -12.30
CA TYR A 424 -19.14 -11.73 -11.47
C TYR A 424 -19.52 -10.56 -10.56
N VAL A 425 -19.87 -10.86 -9.30
CA VAL A 425 -20.30 -9.88 -8.29
C VAL A 425 -21.51 -9.06 -8.75
N ASP A 426 -21.30 -7.84 -9.25
CA ASP A 426 -22.29 -6.85 -9.71
C ASP A 426 -22.48 -6.80 -11.23
N ASP A 427 -21.56 -7.36 -12.03
CA ASP A 427 -21.65 -7.51 -13.50
C ASP A 427 -22.19 -8.92 -13.88
N THR A 428 -23.28 -9.04 -14.64
CA THR A 428 -23.80 -10.33 -15.18
C THR A 428 -23.83 -10.35 -16.71
N PHE A 429 -23.14 -11.30 -17.35
CA PHE A 429 -23.19 -11.53 -18.80
C PHE A 429 -24.24 -12.58 -19.16
N ILE A 430 -25.07 -12.30 -20.16
CA ILE A 430 -26.05 -13.25 -20.69
C ILE A 430 -26.04 -13.34 -22.22
N ILE A 431 -26.52 -14.47 -22.74
CA ILE A 431 -26.97 -14.61 -24.13
C ILE A 431 -28.43 -15.05 -24.11
N VAL A 432 -29.30 -14.27 -24.76
CA VAL A 432 -30.77 -14.35 -24.65
C VAL A 432 -31.43 -14.05 -26.01
N PRO A 433 -32.64 -14.58 -26.29
CA PRO A 433 -33.41 -14.20 -27.47
C PRO A 433 -33.71 -12.70 -27.54
N ILE A 434 -33.69 -12.14 -28.76
CA ILE A 434 -33.77 -10.69 -28.97
C ILE A 434 -35.06 -10.06 -28.45
N SER A 435 -36.21 -10.74 -28.59
CA SER A 435 -37.53 -10.25 -28.17
C SER A 435 -37.78 -10.32 -26.66
N GLU A 436 -37.00 -11.15 -25.94
CA GLU A 436 -37.31 -11.51 -24.56
C GLU A 436 -36.46 -10.74 -23.53
N THR A 437 -35.41 -10.03 -23.95
CA THR A 437 -34.49 -9.32 -23.03
C THR A 437 -35.23 -8.37 -22.08
N ASP A 438 -36.17 -7.57 -22.61
CA ASP A 438 -36.88 -6.57 -21.80
C ASP A 438 -37.95 -7.19 -20.90
N LYS A 439 -38.36 -8.44 -21.18
CA LYS A 439 -39.21 -9.24 -20.29
C LYS A 439 -38.40 -9.80 -19.13
N LEU A 440 -37.24 -10.40 -19.44
CA LEU A 440 -36.30 -10.92 -18.42
C LEU A 440 -35.84 -9.81 -17.45
N LEU A 441 -35.50 -8.63 -17.96
CA LEU A 441 -35.12 -7.49 -17.11
C LEU A 441 -36.27 -7.02 -16.20
N LYS A 442 -37.52 -7.00 -16.71
CA LYS A 442 -38.71 -6.66 -15.90
C LYS A 442 -39.02 -7.73 -14.85
N HIS A 443 -38.86 -9.01 -15.20
CA HIS A 443 -39.00 -10.14 -14.29
C HIS A 443 -38.02 -10.00 -13.12
N MET A 444 -36.73 -9.90 -13.41
CA MET A 444 -35.68 -9.71 -12.39
C MET A 444 -35.94 -8.50 -11.48
N ASN A 445 -36.29 -7.34 -12.06
CA ASN A 445 -36.60 -6.12 -11.30
C ASN A 445 -37.92 -6.18 -10.51
N SER A 446 -38.72 -7.25 -10.64
CA SER A 446 -39.97 -7.44 -9.89
C SER A 446 -39.84 -8.40 -8.69
N LEU A 447 -38.77 -9.19 -8.61
CA LEU A 447 -38.57 -10.20 -7.56
C LEU A 447 -38.22 -9.58 -6.19
N GLU A 448 -37.37 -8.54 -6.18
CA GLU A 448 -36.95 -7.83 -4.98
C GLU A 448 -36.90 -6.32 -5.24
N PRO A 449 -37.79 -5.50 -4.64
CA PRO A 449 -37.85 -4.05 -4.88
C PRO A 449 -36.55 -3.29 -4.58
N THR A 450 -35.70 -3.78 -3.67
CA THR A 450 -34.41 -3.15 -3.34
C THR A 450 -33.31 -3.43 -4.37
N ILE A 451 -33.39 -4.56 -5.09
CA ILE A 451 -32.40 -5.02 -6.06
C ILE A 451 -32.91 -4.71 -7.47
N GLN A 452 -32.22 -3.80 -8.15
CA GLN A 452 -32.60 -3.32 -9.47
C GLN A 452 -31.42 -3.42 -10.41
N PHE A 453 -31.66 -3.90 -11.63
CA PHE A 453 -30.67 -4.08 -12.68
C PHE A 453 -30.82 -3.02 -13.77
N THR A 454 -29.70 -2.64 -14.39
CA THR A 454 -29.66 -1.90 -15.65
C THR A 454 -28.99 -2.74 -16.73
N SER A 455 -29.32 -2.51 -18.00
CA SER A 455 -28.83 -3.33 -19.13
C SER A 455 -27.95 -2.54 -20.11
N GLU A 456 -26.75 -3.04 -20.37
CA GLU A 456 -25.93 -2.69 -21.53
C GLU A 456 -26.11 -3.76 -22.63
N ILE A 457 -26.25 -3.33 -23.89
CA ILE A 457 -26.61 -4.17 -25.05
C ILE A 457 -25.41 -4.26 -26.00
N GLU A 458 -25.23 -5.38 -26.72
CA GLU A 458 -24.21 -5.44 -27.77
C GLU A 458 -24.39 -4.34 -28.83
N CYS A 459 -23.29 -3.69 -29.19
CA CYS A 459 -23.24 -2.62 -30.19
C CYS A 459 -22.15 -2.98 -31.21
N GLU A 460 -22.46 -2.91 -32.51
CA GLU A 460 -21.59 -3.41 -33.59
C GLU A 460 -21.09 -4.86 -33.37
N GLY A 461 -21.92 -5.73 -32.80
CA GLY A 461 -21.54 -7.11 -32.44
C GLY A 461 -20.52 -7.21 -31.30
N LYS A 462 -20.35 -6.16 -30.49
CA LYS A 462 -19.36 -6.10 -29.39
C LYS A 462 -20.04 -5.75 -28.08
N ILE A 463 -19.58 -6.34 -26.98
CA ILE A 463 -19.99 -5.95 -25.62
C ILE A 463 -18.81 -6.06 -24.66
N ALA A 464 -18.76 -5.14 -23.70
CA ALA A 464 -17.74 -5.14 -22.66
C ALA A 464 -18.20 -5.95 -21.45
N PHE A 465 -17.33 -6.83 -20.94
CA PHE A 465 -17.58 -7.56 -19.70
C PHE A 465 -16.27 -7.75 -18.93
N LEU A 466 -16.23 -7.30 -17.67
CA LEU A 466 -15.03 -7.23 -16.84
C LEU A 466 -13.86 -6.51 -17.54
N ASP A 467 -12.74 -7.21 -17.70
CA ASP A 467 -11.53 -6.78 -18.41
C ASP A 467 -11.53 -7.16 -19.91
N THR A 468 -12.63 -7.74 -20.40
CA THR A 468 -12.77 -8.31 -21.74
C THR A 468 -13.73 -7.48 -22.61
N LEU A 469 -13.44 -7.40 -23.90
CA LEU A 469 -14.38 -6.96 -24.92
C LEU A 469 -14.64 -8.18 -25.80
N VAL A 470 -15.87 -8.68 -25.74
CA VAL A 470 -16.36 -9.80 -26.54
C VAL A 470 -16.68 -9.28 -27.94
N HIS A 471 -16.32 -10.05 -28.96
CA HIS A 471 -16.64 -9.80 -30.38
C HIS A 471 -17.40 -11.01 -30.93
N ARG A 472 -18.56 -10.72 -31.51
CA ARG A 472 -19.33 -11.62 -32.39
C ARG A 472 -18.69 -11.61 -33.78
N HIS A 473 -18.50 -12.80 -34.35
CA HIS A 473 -18.01 -12.97 -35.74
C HIS A 473 -19.13 -13.50 -36.64
N ASP A 474 -18.99 -13.28 -37.95
CA ASP A 474 -19.95 -13.71 -38.98
C ASP A 474 -20.13 -15.25 -39.02
N ASN A 475 -19.12 -16.00 -38.57
CA ASN A 475 -19.15 -17.45 -38.43
C ASN A 475 -19.83 -17.94 -37.13
N HIS A 476 -20.66 -17.10 -36.50
CA HIS A 476 -21.36 -17.34 -35.24
C HIS A 476 -20.49 -17.59 -34.00
N ARG A 477 -19.16 -17.55 -34.09
CA ARG A 477 -18.28 -17.71 -32.92
C ARG A 477 -18.11 -16.41 -32.15
N LEU A 478 -17.91 -16.54 -30.84
CA LEU A 478 -17.44 -15.44 -30.00
C LEU A 478 -15.91 -15.47 -29.87
N SER A 479 -15.33 -14.30 -29.57
CA SER A 479 -13.92 -14.19 -29.16
C SER A 479 -13.73 -13.00 -28.23
N THR A 480 -12.62 -12.99 -27.50
CA THR A 480 -12.32 -12.00 -26.46
C THR A 480 -11.02 -11.24 -26.75
N SER A 481 -11.00 -9.99 -26.27
CA SER A 481 -9.90 -9.04 -26.41
C SER A 481 -9.81 -8.17 -25.15
N VAL A 482 -8.70 -7.47 -24.92
CA VAL A 482 -8.53 -6.65 -23.69
C VAL A 482 -9.34 -5.35 -23.77
N TYR A 483 -10.43 -5.28 -23.01
CA TYR A 483 -11.18 -4.04 -22.82
C TYR A 483 -10.42 -3.05 -21.94
N ARG A 484 -10.66 -1.76 -22.20
CA ARG A 484 -10.20 -0.61 -21.43
C ARG A 484 -11.33 0.42 -21.44
N LYS A 485 -11.91 0.74 -20.28
CA LYS A 485 -12.99 1.75 -20.19
C LYS A 485 -12.46 3.12 -20.68
N PRO A 486 -13.27 4.05 -21.22
CA PRO A 486 -12.79 5.31 -21.83
C PRO A 486 -11.94 6.23 -20.93
N THR A 487 -12.05 6.05 -19.61
CA THR A 487 -11.26 6.72 -18.55
C THR A 487 -9.92 6.03 -18.24
N HIS A 488 -9.54 4.98 -18.97
CA HIS A 488 -8.26 4.30 -18.81
C HIS A 488 -7.11 5.20 -19.26
N THR A 489 -6.23 5.53 -18.33
CA THR A 489 -5.09 6.45 -18.51
C THR A 489 -3.85 5.80 -19.13
N ASP A 490 -3.77 4.46 -19.12
CA ASP A 490 -2.53 3.69 -19.32
C ASP A 490 -1.37 4.18 -18.39
N GLN A 491 -1.70 4.73 -17.22
CA GLN A 491 -0.73 5.18 -16.21
C GLN A 491 -0.30 4.02 -15.29
N TYR A 492 1.02 3.80 -15.22
CA TYR A 492 1.68 2.68 -14.55
C TYR A 492 2.79 3.16 -13.60
N ILE A 493 3.23 2.29 -12.69
CA ILE A 493 3.90 2.72 -11.45
C ILE A 493 5.43 2.75 -11.59
N ASP A 494 5.97 3.81 -12.22
CA ASP A 494 7.43 4.06 -12.28
C ASP A 494 7.90 5.09 -11.25
N SER A 495 8.09 4.63 -9.99
CA SER A 495 8.60 5.47 -8.89
C SER A 495 9.50 4.67 -7.93
N HIS A 496 9.75 5.14 -6.70
CA HIS A 496 10.51 4.42 -5.67
C HIS A 496 9.74 3.23 -5.06
N HIS A 497 9.39 2.25 -5.88
CA HIS A 497 8.85 0.95 -5.44
C HIS A 497 9.89 -0.16 -5.62
N PRO A 498 9.81 -1.25 -4.83
CA PRO A 498 10.65 -2.42 -5.00
C PRO A 498 10.63 -2.94 -6.45
N ILE A 499 11.80 -3.36 -6.94
CA ILE A 499 11.95 -3.91 -8.31
C ILE A 499 11.01 -5.11 -8.55
N SER A 500 10.65 -5.88 -7.51
CA SER A 500 9.64 -6.92 -7.57
C SER A 500 8.24 -6.41 -7.96
N VAL A 501 7.81 -5.25 -7.45
CA VAL A 501 6.53 -4.62 -7.81
C VAL A 501 6.55 -4.17 -9.27
N LYS A 502 7.64 -3.51 -9.71
CA LYS A 502 7.80 -3.10 -11.12
C LYS A 502 7.81 -4.30 -12.07
N ARG A 503 8.47 -5.41 -11.71
CA ARG A 503 8.45 -6.66 -12.49
C ARG A 503 7.06 -7.32 -12.48
N GLY A 504 6.39 -7.35 -11.34
CA GLY A 504 5.04 -7.88 -11.20
C GLY A 504 4.07 -7.19 -12.14
N LEU A 505 4.04 -5.86 -12.16
CA LEU A 505 3.17 -5.09 -13.06
C LEU A 505 3.44 -5.40 -14.55
N VAL A 506 4.72 -5.45 -14.95
CA VAL A 506 5.11 -5.82 -16.32
C VAL A 506 4.64 -7.24 -16.67
N LYS A 507 4.83 -8.22 -15.77
CA LYS A 507 4.36 -9.59 -15.99
C LYS A 507 2.83 -9.64 -16.09
N CYS A 508 2.09 -9.07 -15.15
CA CYS A 508 0.62 -9.07 -15.16
C CYS A 508 0.03 -8.48 -16.45
N LEU A 509 0.65 -7.44 -17.03
CA LEU A 509 0.18 -6.87 -18.31
C LEU A 509 0.43 -7.82 -19.50
N PHE A 510 1.57 -8.53 -19.55
CA PHE A 510 1.81 -9.53 -20.59
C PHE A 510 1.01 -10.82 -20.40
N ASP A 511 0.78 -11.24 -19.16
CA ASP A 511 -0.06 -12.39 -18.83
C ASP A 511 -1.53 -12.09 -19.21
N ARG A 512 -2.06 -10.91 -18.85
CA ARG A 512 -3.38 -10.41 -19.31
C ARG A 512 -3.51 -10.43 -20.83
N ALA A 513 -2.51 -9.88 -21.53
CA ALA A 513 -2.42 -9.86 -22.99
C ALA A 513 -2.27 -11.25 -23.64
N SER A 514 -2.11 -12.31 -22.85
CA SER A 514 -1.97 -13.70 -23.31
C SER A 514 -3.11 -14.62 -22.83
N ARG A 515 -3.90 -14.19 -21.84
CA ARG A 515 -5.05 -14.92 -21.27
C ARG A 515 -6.40 -14.41 -21.75
N ILE A 516 -6.55 -13.09 -21.88
CA ILE A 516 -7.84 -12.47 -22.27
C ILE A 516 -8.03 -12.44 -23.80
N VAL A 517 -6.96 -12.61 -24.58
CA VAL A 517 -7.01 -12.45 -26.04
C VAL A 517 -7.02 -13.81 -26.73
N THR A 518 -8.21 -14.23 -27.19
CA THR A 518 -8.45 -15.56 -27.78
C THR A 518 -8.44 -15.56 -29.31
N SER A 519 -8.66 -14.41 -29.96
CA SER A 519 -8.52 -14.26 -31.42
C SER A 519 -7.04 -14.40 -31.85
N PRO A 520 -6.68 -15.25 -32.84
CA PRO A 520 -5.28 -15.52 -33.19
C PRO A 520 -4.44 -14.30 -33.62
N GLN A 521 -5.01 -13.32 -34.33
CA GLN A 521 -4.25 -12.16 -34.84
C GLN A 521 -4.08 -11.01 -33.83
N GLN A 522 -4.80 -11.03 -32.70
CA GLN A 522 -4.85 -9.91 -31.75
C GLN A 522 -3.73 -9.86 -30.68
N PRO A 523 -3.16 -10.97 -30.16
CA PRO A 523 -2.16 -10.92 -29.09
C PRO A 523 -0.91 -10.12 -29.46
N CYS A 524 -0.50 -10.12 -30.73
CA CYS A 524 0.62 -9.31 -31.20
C CYS A 524 0.33 -7.80 -31.16
N LYS A 525 -0.92 -7.38 -31.42
CA LYS A 525 -1.36 -5.97 -31.31
C LYS A 525 -1.37 -5.54 -29.85
N GLU A 526 -2.01 -6.31 -28.96
CA GLU A 526 -2.11 -6.00 -27.53
C GLU A 526 -0.73 -6.04 -26.82
N ARG A 527 0.09 -7.06 -27.07
CA ARG A 527 1.48 -7.12 -26.55
C ARG A 527 2.36 -5.96 -27.06
N THR A 528 2.00 -5.34 -28.18
CA THR A 528 2.68 -4.13 -28.68
C THR A 528 2.15 -2.88 -27.98
N ARG A 529 0.83 -2.74 -27.78
CA ARG A 529 0.25 -1.67 -26.95
C ARG A 529 0.85 -1.65 -25.53
N VAL A 530 0.95 -2.82 -24.88
CA VAL A 530 1.56 -2.97 -23.54
C VAL A 530 3.02 -2.49 -23.52
N ARG A 531 3.82 -2.78 -24.56
CA ARG A 531 5.21 -2.29 -24.66
C ARG A 531 5.28 -0.77 -24.82
N SER A 532 4.41 -0.19 -25.66
CA SER A 532 4.36 1.26 -25.86
C SER A 532 3.95 1.97 -24.57
N ALA A 533 2.88 1.53 -23.92
CA ALA A 533 2.41 2.13 -22.67
C ALA A 533 3.44 2.03 -21.53
N LEU A 534 4.09 0.87 -21.35
CA LEU A 534 5.20 0.74 -20.39
C LEU A 534 6.37 1.67 -20.74
N SER A 535 6.72 1.83 -22.02
CA SER A 535 7.81 2.71 -22.46
C SER A 535 7.50 4.20 -22.22
N LEU A 536 6.24 4.63 -22.40
CA LEU A 536 5.77 5.98 -22.07
C LEU A 536 5.86 6.23 -20.55
N ASN A 537 5.53 5.22 -19.73
CA ASN A 537 5.71 5.25 -18.28
C ASN A 537 7.18 5.01 -17.84
N GLY A 538 8.17 5.40 -18.64
CA GLY A 538 9.59 5.39 -18.25
C GLY A 538 10.30 4.02 -18.21
N TYR A 539 9.60 2.89 -18.34
CA TYR A 539 10.20 1.55 -18.18
C TYR A 539 11.27 1.29 -19.26
N PRO A 540 12.54 1.02 -18.91
CA PRO A 540 13.59 0.77 -19.90
C PRO A 540 13.28 -0.47 -20.76
N ARG A 541 13.44 -0.39 -22.09
CA ARG A 541 13.18 -1.53 -23.01
C ARG A 541 13.88 -2.83 -22.59
N ARG A 542 15.12 -2.75 -22.08
CA ARG A 542 15.87 -3.89 -21.51
C ARG A 542 15.19 -4.49 -20.27
N PHE A 543 14.61 -3.67 -19.38
CA PHE A 543 13.87 -4.14 -18.21
C PHE A 543 12.60 -4.90 -18.60
N ILE A 544 11.86 -4.37 -19.58
CA ILE A 544 10.65 -5.02 -20.13
C ILE A 544 11.01 -6.38 -20.73
N HIS A 545 12.03 -6.44 -21.60
CA HIS A 545 12.51 -7.66 -22.23
C HIS A 545 13.01 -8.70 -21.21
N ASN A 546 13.91 -8.31 -20.30
CA ASN A 546 14.47 -9.20 -19.28
C ASN A 546 13.45 -9.64 -18.22
N THR A 547 12.29 -8.99 -18.13
CA THR A 547 11.19 -9.44 -17.26
C THR A 547 10.30 -10.46 -17.97
N LYS A 548 10.06 -10.28 -19.28
CA LYS A 548 9.28 -11.24 -20.09
C LYS A 548 10.02 -12.56 -20.30
N ASN A 549 11.32 -12.52 -20.58
CA ASN A 549 12.13 -13.71 -20.88
C ASN A 549 12.64 -14.43 -19.63
N ARG A 550 12.15 -14.09 -18.44
CA ARG A 550 12.61 -14.71 -17.19
C ARG A 550 11.76 -15.94 -16.88
N SER A 551 12.34 -17.11 -17.12
CA SER A 551 11.89 -18.39 -16.59
C SER A 551 11.46 -18.27 -15.13
N SER A 552 10.31 -18.85 -14.80
CA SER A 552 9.95 -19.19 -13.42
C SER A 552 10.60 -20.52 -13.05
N GLU A 553 11.94 -20.57 -13.11
CA GLU A 553 12.72 -21.67 -12.53
C GLU A 553 12.30 -21.87 -11.07
N PRO A 554 12.08 -23.12 -10.63
CA PRO A 554 11.87 -23.44 -9.22
C PRO A 554 13.17 -23.13 -8.48
N ARG A 555 13.23 -21.94 -7.89
CA ARG A 555 14.27 -21.57 -6.94
C ARG A 555 14.02 -22.34 -5.65
N ASP A 556 15.08 -22.93 -5.09
CA ASP A 556 15.02 -23.58 -3.78
C ASP A 556 14.28 -22.68 -2.78
N GLN A 557 13.26 -23.25 -2.13
CA GLN A 557 12.51 -22.53 -1.12
C GLN A 557 13.40 -22.35 0.11
N LYS A 558 14.15 -21.25 0.14
CA LYS A 558 14.89 -20.83 1.32
C LYS A 558 13.95 -20.84 2.53
N VAL A 559 14.22 -21.74 3.47
CA VAL A 559 13.53 -21.79 4.75
C VAL A 559 13.95 -20.55 5.54
N TYR A 560 12.97 -19.71 5.88
CA TYR A 560 13.19 -18.49 6.65
C TYR A 560 12.72 -18.70 8.09
N LYS A 561 13.54 -18.33 9.07
CA LYS A 561 13.21 -18.42 10.51
C LYS A 561 12.06 -17.48 10.89
N THR A 562 11.98 -16.32 10.25
CA THR A 562 10.96 -15.28 10.51
C THR A 562 10.85 -14.31 9.32
N PHE A 563 9.95 -13.34 9.38
CA PHE A 563 9.79 -12.31 8.33
C PHE A 563 9.67 -10.89 8.91
N THR A 564 10.04 -9.89 8.11
CA THR A 564 9.88 -8.46 8.47
C THR A 564 9.41 -7.62 7.28
N VAL A 565 8.71 -6.52 7.57
CA VAL A 565 8.11 -5.60 6.59
C VAL A 565 8.63 -4.18 6.82
N LEU A 566 9.65 -3.82 6.05
CA LEU A 566 10.37 -2.55 6.18
C LEU A 566 9.91 -1.52 5.12
N PRO A 567 10.11 -0.21 5.34
CA PRO A 567 9.93 0.79 4.28
C PRO A 567 10.92 0.56 3.13
N TYR A 568 10.49 0.79 1.89
CA TYR A 568 11.38 0.79 0.72
C TYR A 568 12.15 2.10 0.61
N ILE A 569 13.47 1.99 0.57
CA ILE A 569 14.41 3.09 0.39
C ILE A 569 15.43 2.60 -0.64
N ASP A 570 15.54 3.27 -1.78
CA ASP A 570 16.37 2.78 -2.88
C ASP A 570 17.87 2.85 -2.53
N GLY A 571 18.65 1.86 -2.99
CA GLY A 571 20.03 1.62 -2.57
C GLY A 571 20.15 0.94 -1.21
N VAL A 572 19.37 1.39 -0.22
CA VAL A 572 19.35 0.93 1.18
C VAL A 572 18.67 -0.44 1.31
N SER A 573 17.42 -0.56 0.87
CA SER A 573 16.62 -1.78 0.99
C SER A 573 17.27 -2.98 0.30
N GLN A 574 17.98 -2.77 -0.81
CA GLN A 574 18.71 -3.84 -1.51
C GLN A 574 19.92 -4.37 -0.72
N GLN A 575 20.50 -3.59 0.19
CA GLN A 575 21.58 -4.02 1.08
C GLN A 575 21.00 -4.71 2.31
N LEU A 576 20.07 -4.05 3.00
CA LEU A 576 19.35 -4.59 4.17
C LEU A 576 18.75 -5.97 3.88
N LYS A 577 18.11 -6.15 2.71
CA LYS A 577 17.54 -7.45 2.32
C LYS A 577 18.59 -8.55 2.22
N ARG A 578 19.78 -8.28 1.67
CA ARG A 578 20.84 -9.31 1.55
C ARG A 578 21.32 -9.77 2.92
N ARG A 579 21.50 -8.83 3.86
CA ARG A 579 21.96 -9.11 5.23
C ARG A 579 20.90 -9.78 6.09
N LEU A 580 19.64 -9.36 5.98
CA LEU A 580 18.56 -10.00 6.71
C LEU A 580 18.28 -11.41 6.15
N GLU A 581 18.31 -11.60 4.82
CA GLU A 581 18.12 -12.93 4.20
C GLU A 581 19.32 -13.86 4.37
N SER A 582 20.53 -13.38 4.69
CA SER A 582 21.66 -14.25 5.07
C SER A 582 21.49 -14.82 6.49
N HIS A 583 20.85 -14.09 7.41
CA HIS A 583 20.49 -14.57 8.75
C HIS A 583 19.11 -15.27 8.79
N GLY A 584 18.54 -15.60 7.64
CA GLY A 584 17.25 -16.32 7.55
C GLY A 584 16.00 -15.46 7.82
N ILE A 585 16.10 -14.13 7.82
CA ILE A 585 14.95 -13.21 7.97
C ILE A 585 14.38 -12.84 6.59
N ARG A 586 13.17 -13.31 6.28
CA ARG A 586 12.45 -12.98 5.03
C ARG A 586 12.09 -11.49 4.99
N THR A 587 12.83 -10.72 4.20
CA THR A 587 12.63 -9.27 4.14
C THR A 587 11.73 -8.86 2.98
N VAL A 588 10.59 -8.27 3.32
CA VAL A 588 9.60 -7.69 2.41
C VAL A 588 9.60 -6.16 2.58
N PHE A 589 9.33 -5.42 1.51
CA PHE A 589 9.29 -3.96 1.54
C PHE A 589 7.91 -3.39 1.20
N ARG A 590 7.51 -2.34 1.90
CA ARG A 590 6.34 -1.51 1.62
C ARG A 590 6.80 -0.10 1.25
N SER A 591 6.10 0.54 0.31
CA SER A 591 6.39 1.93 -0.08
C SER A 591 5.59 2.90 0.80
N ASP A 592 6.13 3.22 1.98
CA ASP A 592 5.39 3.92 3.05
C ASP A 592 5.23 5.45 2.84
N THR A 593 5.79 6.04 1.77
CA THR A 593 5.68 7.47 1.45
C THR A 593 5.20 7.75 0.02
N THR A 594 3.96 7.36 -0.29
CA THR A 594 3.29 7.73 -1.56
C THR A 594 2.70 9.13 -1.55
N LEU A 595 2.55 9.75 -2.73
CA LEU A 595 1.79 10.99 -2.90
C LEU A 595 0.37 10.86 -2.31
N ARG A 596 -0.28 9.69 -2.43
CA ARG A 596 -1.58 9.42 -1.82
C ARG A 596 -1.60 9.67 -0.30
N GLN A 597 -0.57 9.22 0.43
CA GLN A 597 -0.49 9.40 1.88
C GLN A 597 -0.15 10.84 2.30
N GLN A 598 0.49 11.61 1.41
CA GLN A 598 0.84 13.01 1.68
C GLN A 598 -0.32 13.97 1.36
N LEU A 599 -1.02 13.73 0.25
CA LEU A 599 -2.00 14.65 -0.33
C LEU A 599 -3.47 14.28 -0.10
N THR A 600 -3.81 13.00 0.14
CA THR A 600 -5.22 12.57 0.25
C THR A 600 -5.59 12.30 1.71
N ARG A 601 -6.49 13.12 2.28
CA ARG A 601 -6.97 13.01 3.68
C ARG A 601 -8.50 13.05 3.81
N PRO A 602 -9.29 12.27 3.02
CA PRO A 602 -10.74 12.45 2.92
C PRO A 602 -11.56 11.89 4.10
N LYS A 603 -10.93 11.58 5.23
CA LYS A 603 -11.55 10.99 6.42
C LYS A 603 -11.31 11.89 7.61
N ASP A 604 -12.34 12.12 8.43
CA ASP A 604 -12.26 12.86 9.69
C ASP A 604 -11.01 12.45 10.52
N PRO A 605 -10.28 13.41 11.11
CA PRO A 605 -9.17 13.11 12.00
C PRO A 605 -9.66 12.37 13.25
N ILE A 606 -8.92 11.37 13.72
CA ILE A 606 -9.25 10.69 14.98
C ILE A 606 -9.03 11.68 16.14
N PRO A 607 -10.06 12.01 16.95
CA PRO A 607 -9.91 12.88 18.11
C PRO A 607 -8.78 12.37 19.02
N PRO A 608 -7.90 13.24 19.57
CA PRO A 608 -6.73 12.78 20.32
C PRO A 608 -7.05 11.77 21.42
N HIS A 609 -8.12 12.00 22.18
CA HIS A 609 -8.57 11.13 23.27
C HIS A 609 -9.07 9.74 22.83
N ARG A 610 -9.31 9.50 21.53
CA ARG A 610 -9.75 8.20 20.97
C ARG A 610 -8.63 7.40 20.29
N ARG A 611 -7.40 7.93 20.22
CA ARG A 611 -6.29 7.23 19.58
C ARG A 611 -5.92 5.99 20.39
N ASP A 612 -5.74 4.86 19.70
CA ASP A 612 -5.35 3.56 20.26
C ASP A 612 -4.05 3.06 19.64
N GLY A 613 -3.40 2.10 20.31
CA GLY A 613 -2.07 1.63 19.93
C GLY A 613 -1.05 2.76 19.94
N ILE A 614 -1.02 3.60 20.97
CA ILE A 614 -0.09 4.76 21.03
C ILE A 614 0.94 4.63 22.14
N VAL A 615 2.07 5.29 21.95
CA VAL A 615 2.96 5.73 23.03
C VAL A 615 2.58 7.18 23.34
N TYR A 616 2.32 7.48 24.61
CA TYR A 616 1.86 8.79 25.09
C TYR A 616 2.83 9.39 26.11
N ASN A 617 2.70 10.70 26.34
CA ASN A 617 3.36 11.43 27.42
C ASN A 617 2.33 12.13 28.30
N ILE A 618 2.49 12.05 29.63
CA ILE A 618 1.74 12.81 30.63
C ILE A 618 2.72 13.78 31.32
N PRO A 619 2.68 15.09 31.06
CA PRO A 619 3.49 16.06 31.78
C PRO A 619 3.05 16.20 33.24
N CYS A 620 3.91 16.76 34.09
CA CYS A 620 3.57 17.15 35.45
C CYS A 620 3.29 18.67 35.52
N LYS A 621 2.37 19.11 36.40
CA LYS A 621 2.14 20.55 36.65
C LYS A 621 3.07 21.13 37.73
N GLY A 622 3.73 20.29 38.53
CA GLY A 622 4.61 20.71 39.62
C GLY A 622 6.11 20.73 39.30
N CYS A 623 6.55 20.07 38.21
CA CYS A 623 7.96 20.06 37.79
C CYS A 623 8.12 19.67 36.32
N ASP A 624 9.32 19.89 35.76
CA ASP A 624 9.67 19.58 34.36
C ASP A 624 9.76 18.07 34.04
N ARG A 625 9.29 17.18 34.92
CA ARG A 625 9.29 15.73 34.68
C ARG A 625 7.99 15.27 34.02
N SER A 626 8.07 14.18 33.25
CA SER A 626 6.91 13.61 32.55
C SER A 626 6.89 12.08 32.57
N TYR A 627 5.73 11.45 32.33
CA TYR A 627 5.58 9.99 32.30
C TYR A 627 5.22 9.49 30.92
N ILE A 628 5.98 8.51 30.44
CA ILE A 628 5.84 7.92 29.10
C ILE A 628 5.32 6.50 29.22
N GLY A 629 4.31 6.13 28.43
CA GLY A 629 3.74 4.78 28.46
C GLY A 629 3.03 4.38 27.17
N GLU A 630 2.79 3.08 27.02
CA GLU A 630 2.01 2.50 25.93
C GLU A 630 0.53 2.25 26.29
N THR A 631 -0.35 2.32 25.28
CA THR A 631 -1.67 1.69 25.37
C THR A 631 -2.11 1.08 24.04
N ALA A 632 -2.52 -0.19 24.08
CA ALA A 632 -3.24 -0.87 23.01
C ALA A 632 -4.69 -0.35 22.83
N ARG A 633 -5.29 0.20 23.90
CA ARG A 633 -6.67 0.70 23.98
C ARG A 633 -6.75 2.22 23.79
N PRO A 634 -7.94 2.81 23.55
CA PRO A 634 -8.10 4.26 23.44
C PRO A 634 -7.55 5.00 24.66
N ILE A 635 -6.72 6.03 24.44
CA ILE A 635 -5.99 6.75 25.50
C ILE A 635 -6.89 7.32 26.60
N LYS A 636 -8.15 7.70 26.30
CA LYS A 636 -9.14 8.09 27.32
C LYS A 636 -9.33 7.02 28.42
N GLU A 637 -9.39 5.73 28.06
CA GLU A 637 -9.53 4.66 29.06
C GLU A 637 -8.30 4.59 29.97
N ARG A 638 -7.10 4.71 29.38
CA ARG A 638 -5.84 4.64 30.11
C ARG A 638 -5.61 5.86 31.03
N ILE A 639 -6.02 7.05 30.59
CA ILE A 639 -6.06 8.25 31.45
C ILE A 639 -7.05 8.05 32.61
N THR A 640 -8.22 7.42 32.37
CA THR A 640 -9.18 7.12 33.45
C THR A 640 -8.63 6.11 34.46
N GLU A 641 -7.81 5.14 34.04
CA GLU A 641 -7.06 4.25 34.93
C GLU A 641 -6.06 5.03 35.79
N HIS A 642 -5.16 5.83 35.20
CA HIS A 642 -4.22 6.64 35.97
C HIS A 642 -4.93 7.61 36.94
N LYS A 643 -6.03 8.28 36.52
CA LYS A 643 -6.85 9.11 37.41
C LYS A 643 -7.46 8.32 38.57
N ARG A 644 -7.90 7.08 38.33
CA ARG A 644 -8.41 6.19 39.38
C ARG A 644 -7.30 5.79 40.35
N ASP A 645 -6.12 5.45 39.85
CA ASP A 645 -5.02 4.94 40.68
C ASP A 645 -4.36 6.05 41.52
N VAL A 646 -4.24 7.27 40.98
CA VAL A 646 -3.90 8.48 41.76
C VAL A 646 -4.93 8.70 42.86
N ARG A 647 -6.24 8.73 42.54
CA ARG A 647 -7.32 8.97 43.51
C ARG A 647 -7.40 7.90 44.61
N LEU A 648 -7.06 6.66 44.30
CA LEU A 648 -7.06 5.54 45.25
C LEU A 648 -5.69 5.33 45.94
N ARG A 649 -4.74 6.26 45.80
CA ARG A 649 -3.36 6.19 46.32
C ARG A 649 -2.69 4.82 46.06
N ARG A 650 -2.86 4.30 44.84
CA ARG A 650 -2.29 3.02 44.41
C ARG A 650 -0.86 3.20 43.92
N THR A 651 -0.01 3.72 44.81
CA THR A 651 1.41 3.97 44.57
C THR A 651 2.07 2.75 43.95
N ASP A 652 1.91 1.56 44.52
CA ASP A 652 2.57 0.32 44.08
C ASP A 652 2.26 -0.06 42.62
N ASN A 653 1.08 0.33 42.10
CA ASN A 653 0.61 -0.05 40.77
C ASN A 653 0.82 1.02 39.68
N SER A 654 1.17 2.26 40.04
CA SER A 654 1.33 3.33 39.06
C SER A 654 2.38 4.36 39.48
N ALA A 655 3.42 4.51 38.66
CA ALA A 655 4.42 5.58 38.78
C ALA A 655 3.79 6.99 38.75
N VAL A 656 2.61 7.12 38.12
CA VAL A 656 1.82 8.37 38.11
C VAL A 656 1.13 8.63 39.46
N ALA A 657 0.76 7.59 40.20
CA ALA A 657 0.23 7.73 41.56
C ALA A 657 1.35 7.99 42.58
N GLU A 658 2.44 7.23 42.49
CA GLU A 658 3.69 7.41 43.24
C GLU A 658 4.22 8.85 43.13
N HIS A 659 4.58 9.31 41.92
CA HIS A 659 5.09 10.68 41.74
C HIS A 659 4.13 11.76 42.25
N ALA A 660 2.82 11.62 42.00
CA ALA A 660 1.82 12.60 42.43
C ALA A 660 1.71 12.70 43.96
N TRP A 661 1.72 11.58 44.68
CA TRP A 661 1.62 11.59 46.14
C TRP A 661 2.93 11.95 46.82
N ASP A 662 4.05 11.38 46.38
CA ASP A 662 5.35 11.53 47.05
C ASP A 662 5.94 12.94 46.86
N ASN A 663 5.58 13.62 45.78
CA ASN A 663 6.02 14.98 45.46
C ASN A 663 4.90 16.01 45.68
N GLN A 664 3.71 15.59 46.13
CA GLN A 664 2.49 16.43 46.24
C GLN A 664 2.10 17.14 44.92
N HIS A 665 2.44 16.53 43.78
CA HIS A 665 2.26 17.10 42.44
C HIS A 665 0.97 16.64 41.76
N GLN A 666 0.45 17.43 40.81
CA GLN A 666 -0.65 17.04 39.95
C GLN A 666 -0.16 16.70 38.52
N PRO A 667 -0.47 15.50 37.98
CA PRO A 667 -0.26 15.20 36.57
C PRO A 667 -1.14 16.08 35.68
N ASP A 668 -0.61 16.50 34.53
CA ASP A 668 -1.39 17.23 33.53
C ASP A 668 -2.14 16.28 32.60
N TRP A 669 -3.44 16.16 32.87
CA TRP A 669 -4.36 15.32 32.11
C TRP A 669 -4.82 15.93 30.79
N ASP A 670 -4.62 17.24 30.61
CA ASP A 670 -5.10 17.99 29.45
C ASP A 670 -3.96 18.21 28.44
N GLY A 671 -2.73 18.41 28.93
CA GLY A 671 -1.49 18.41 28.14
C GLY A 671 -0.97 17.03 27.68
N VAL A 672 -1.78 15.96 27.74
CA VAL A 672 -1.35 14.60 27.35
C VAL A 672 -1.04 14.52 25.85
N GLN A 673 0.20 14.16 25.50
CA GLN A 673 0.69 14.14 24.12
C GLN A 673 0.77 12.71 23.56
N CYS A 674 0.60 12.57 22.25
CA CYS A 674 0.72 11.32 21.50
C CYS A 674 2.08 11.28 20.79
N LEU A 675 3.09 10.63 21.39
CA LEU A 675 4.47 10.60 20.88
C LEU A 675 4.60 9.74 19.61
N SER A 676 3.97 8.57 19.57
CA SER A 676 3.95 7.71 18.38
C SER A 676 2.74 6.78 18.35
N GLN A 677 2.45 6.20 17.19
CA GLN A 677 1.43 5.15 17.02
C GLN A 677 2.06 3.86 16.48
N GLU A 678 1.65 2.73 17.04
CA GLU A 678 2.03 1.37 16.66
C GLU A 678 1.01 0.35 17.17
N ARG A 679 0.45 -0.46 16.27
CA ARG A 679 -0.52 -1.49 16.64
C ARG A 679 0.16 -2.75 17.16
N HIS A 680 1.32 -3.12 16.63
CA HIS A 680 2.01 -4.33 17.05
C HIS A 680 2.61 -4.19 18.46
N TRP A 681 2.17 -5.02 19.40
CA TRP A 681 2.54 -5.01 20.84
C TRP A 681 4.04 -4.80 21.07
N TYR A 682 4.89 -5.68 20.52
CA TYR A 682 6.32 -5.64 20.81
C TYR A 682 7.00 -4.41 20.21
N THR A 683 6.63 -4.07 18.97
CA THR A 683 7.13 -2.87 18.27
C THR A 683 6.68 -1.57 18.97
N ARG A 684 5.51 -1.56 19.62
CA ARG A 684 5.06 -0.44 20.45
C ARG A 684 5.85 -0.34 21.75
N ARG A 685 6.13 -1.46 22.44
CA ARG A 685 6.98 -1.47 23.64
C ARG A 685 8.44 -1.09 23.35
N VAL A 686 8.98 -1.42 22.17
CA VAL A 686 10.27 -0.88 21.72
C VAL A 686 10.17 0.63 21.47
N LYS A 687 9.11 1.13 20.81
CA LYS A 687 8.88 2.59 20.67
C LYS A 687 8.72 3.31 22.02
N GLU A 688 8.06 2.70 23.00
CA GLU A 688 7.95 3.18 24.39
C GLU A 688 9.33 3.31 25.03
N ALA A 689 10.12 2.23 25.04
CA ALA A 689 11.48 2.18 25.57
C ALA A 689 12.46 3.16 24.88
N ILE A 690 12.28 3.43 23.59
CA ILE A 690 12.99 4.51 22.86
C ILE A 690 12.59 5.88 23.44
N ASN A 691 11.29 6.15 23.59
CA ASN A 691 10.81 7.45 24.06
C ASN A 691 11.16 7.72 25.54
N ILE A 692 11.21 6.70 26.39
CA ILE A 692 11.68 6.83 27.79
C ILE A 692 13.15 7.31 27.81
N ARG A 693 14.06 6.60 27.12
CA ARG A 693 15.49 6.97 27.06
C ARG A 693 15.71 8.36 26.43
N LEU A 694 14.89 8.75 25.46
CA LEU A 694 14.93 10.08 24.82
C LEU A 694 14.51 11.24 25.71
N ASN A 695 13.82 10.98 26.83
CA ASN A 695 13.35 12.00 27.76
C ASN A 695 13.95 11.70 29.15
N PRO A 696 15.22 12.08 29.41
CA PRO A 696 15.89 11.75 30.67
C PRO A 696 15.17 12.33 31.91
N ASN A 697 14.47 13.46 31.74
CA ASN A 697 13.59 14.04 32.77
C ASN A 697 12.22 13.33 32.80
N ASN A 698 12.21 12.01 32.99
CA ASN A 698 10.98 11.25 33.18
C ASN A 698 10.82 10.75 34.64
N PHE A 699 9.65 10.22 34.97
CA PHE A 699 9.38 9.54 36.24
C PHE A 699 8.84 8.10 36.04
N ASN A 700 9.38 7.38 35.05
CA ASN A 700 9.16 5.94 34.91
C ASN A 700 10.03 5.16 35.91
N ARG A 701 9.58 3.97 36.32
CA ARG A 701 10.36 3.04 37.17
C ARG A 701 11.40 2.23 36.41
N ASP A 702 11.15 2.00 35.12
CA ASP A 702 11.98 1.19 34.25
C ASP A 702 12.19 1.90 32.91
N ASN A 703 13.22 1.48 32.18
CA ASN A 703 13.52 1.96 30.83
C ASN A 703 12.73 1.20 29.75
N GLY A 704 11.62 0.54 30.11
CA GLY A 704 10.86 -0.36 29.25
C GLY A 704 11.65 -1.64 28.92
N ILE A 705 11.55 -2.07 27.66
CA ILE A 705 12.39 -3.14 27.11
C ILE A 705 13.85 -2.66 27.01
N ASP A 706 14.81 -3.56 27.14
CA ASP A 706 16.20 -3.19 26.89
C ASP A 706 16.45 -2.84 25.41
N ILE A 707 17.29 -1.83 25.19
CA ILE A 707 17.66 -1.33 23.86
C ILE A 707 19.18 -1.20 23.83
N PRO A 708 19.87 -2.02 23.01
CA PRO A 708 21.32 -1.96 22.88
C PRO A 708 21.85 -0.57 22.50
N GLU A 709 22.91 -0.14 23.19
CA GLU A 709 23.38 1.25 23.24
C GLU A 709 23.80 1.84 21.88
N PHE A 710 24.26 1.04 20.92
CA PHE A 710 24.60 1.56 19.59
C PHE A 710 23.34 2.14 18.87
N TRP A 711 22.13 1.61 19.10
CA TRP A 711 20.90 2.21 18.55
C TRP A 711 20.64 3.60 19.13
N MET A 712 20.97 3.82 20.39
CA MET A 712 20.76 5.13 21.02
C MET A 712 21.58 6.20 20.31
N ARG A 713 22.83 5.89 19.92
CA ARG A 713 23.66 6.76 19.07
C ARG A 713 22.96 7.11 17.75
N THR A 714 22.39 6.11 17.05
CA THR A 714 21.61 6.31 15.82
C THR A 714 20.40 7.23 16.03
N ILE A 715 19.65 6.98 17.11
CA ILE A 715 18.39 7.65 17.41
C ILE A 715 18.63 9.11 17.83
N TYR A 716 19.61 9.36 18.71
CA TYR A 716 20.02 10.72 19.08
C TYR A 716 20.49 11.50 17.85
N ALA A 717 21.39 10.95 17.03
CA ALA A 717 21.88 11.62 15.81
C ALA A 717 20.75 11.97 14.82
N ALA A 718 19.76 11.09 14.68
CA ALA A 718 18.57 11.35 13.86
C ALA A 718 17.67 12.48 14.41
N MET A 719 17.73 12.76 15.71
CA MET A 719 16.95 13.80 16.39
C MET A 719 17.68 15.14 16.51
N THR A 720 19.00 15.19 16.74
CA THR A 720 19.75 16.46 16.76
C THR A 720 19.65 17.19 15.42
N LEU A 721 19.60 16.43 14.31
CA LEU A 721 19.31 16.92 12.95
C LEU A 721 17.87 17.42 12.72
N ALA A 722 17.06 17.53 13.78
CA ALA A 722 15.70 18.06 13.75
C ALA A 722 15.49 19.41 14.44
N VAL A 723 16.43 19.87 15.28
CA VAL A 723 16.21 21.01 16.19
C VAL A 723 16.63 22.36 15.58
N LEU A 724 17.52 22.38 14.58
CA LEU A 724 17.97 23.63 13.95
C LEU A 724 16.83 24.42 13.27
N PRO A 725 16.52 25.67 13.70
CA PRO A 725 15.46 26.48 13.12
C PRO A 725 15.76 26.89 11.67
N ALA A 726 14.78 26.77 10.79
CA ALA A 726 14.88 27.20 9.40
C ALA A 726 14.45 28.67 9.22
N ASN A 727 15.06 29.62 9.96
CA ASN A 727 14.94 31.06 9.69
C ASN A 727 15.94 31.94 10.48
N THR A 728 16.95 32.48 9.79
CA THR A 728 17.67 33.73 10.12
C THR A 728 18.26 34.34 8.85
N GLY A 729 17.39 34.83 7.97
CA GLY A 729 17.79 35.54 6.74
C GLY A 729 18.25 36.98 6.98
N ARG A 730 19.35 37.19 7.72
CA ARG A 730 20.08 38.48 7.81
C ARG A 730 21.57 38.24 8.05
N PHE A 731 22.37 38.29 6.98
CA PHE A 731 23.78 38.67 7.09
C PHE A 731 23.84 40.19 7.18
N HIS A 732 24.07 40.74 8.37
CA HIS A 732 24.70 42.05 8.50
C HIS A 732 26.22 41.86 8.56
N SER A 733 26.95 42.81 7.99
CA SER A 733 28.40 42.83 7.94
C SER A 733 29.02 43.22 9.28
N ALA A 734 29.92 42.38 9.79
CA ALA A 734 30.94 42.76 10.77
C ALA A 734 32.13 41.80 10.64
N ASP A 735 33.34 42.33 10.50
CA ASP A 735 34.57 41.55 10.61
C ASP A 735 34.85 41.23 12.10
N GLY A 736 35.38 40.04 12.40
CA GLY A 736 35.66 39.65 13.78
C GLY A 736 36.27 38.26 13.90
N LEU A 737 37.40 38.17 14.61
CA LEU A 737 38.12 36.92 14.87
C LEU A 737 37.27 35.91 15.63
N ILE A 738 37.37 34.63 15.25
CA ILE A 738 37.16 33.50 16.17
C ILE A 738 38.34 32.53 16.00
N GLN A 739 39.18 32.45 17.03
CA GLN A 739 40.26 31.47 17.13
C GLN A 739 39.69 30.07 17.33
N ARG A 740 40.41 29.04 16.87
CA ARG A 740 40.15 27.64 17.25
C ARG A 740 41.14 27.22 18.32
N PRO A 741 40.70 26.68 19.46
CA PRO A 741 41.51 25.73 20.22
C PRO A 741 41.68 24.46 19.39
N VAL A 742 42.92 24.12 19.09
CA VAL A 742 43.34 22.74 18.79
C VAL A 742 44.04 22.26 20.05
N ASP A 743 43.73 21.03 20.50
CA ASP A 743 44.66 20.08 21.14
C ASP A 743 43.87 18.88 21.69
N TRP A 744 44.59 17.82 22.08
CA TRP A 744 44.10 16.49 22.49
C TRP A 744 43.44 15.70 21.33
N LEU A 745 44.01 14.60 20.82
CA LEU A 745 45.15 13.78 21.25
C LEU A 745 46.03 13.35 20.05
N SER A 746 47.35 13.33 20.28
CA SER A 746 48.36 12.72 19.41
C SER A 746 49.48 12.14 20.28
N THR A 747 50.42 11.37 19.67
CA THR A 747 51.48 10.58 20.34
C THR A 747 50.91 9.40 21.16
N VAL A 748 51.48 8.19 21.17
CA VAL A 748 52.72 7.58 20.62
C VAL A 748 52.29 6.22 19.98
N CYS A 749 52.99 5.48 19.10
CA CYS A 749 54.40 5.41 18.73
C CYS A 749 54.63 5.02 17.25
N VAL A 750 55.75 5.48 16.67
CA VAL A 750 56.73 4.66 15.94
C VAL A 750 58.11 5.23 16.36
N GLY A 751 59.12 4.39 16.63
CA GLY A 751 60.31 4.87 17.36
C GLY A 751 61.61 4.08 17.24
N GLN A 752 61.64 2.92 16.58
CA GLN A 752 62.81 2.27 15.96
C GLN A 752 62.33 1.13 15.06
#